data_AF-A0A2V3JDT2-F1
#
_entry.id   AF-A0A2V3JDT2-F1
#
_cell.length_a   1.000
_cell.length_b   1.000
_cell.length_c   1.000
_cell.angle_alpha   90.00
_cell.angle_beta   90.00
_cell.angle_gamma   90.00
#
_symmetry.space_group_name_H-M   'P 1'
#
loop_
_entity.id
_entity.type
_entity.pdbx_description
1 polymer ?
#
loop_
_entity_poly.entity_id
_entity_poly.type
_entity_poly.pdbx_seq_one_letter_code
_entity_poly.pdbx_strand_id
1 'polypeptide(L)'
;MTRCWARSSLSNRIRGRDKDRMVDKTMKGKNRMIAIALLICAGMIMIITTSTIECAGASSAISVTPSTVNIFFDSPTKDTFTADRTVTITNNGENATNVSIIPSYDYIIITPREFTLNRGESHQITIEADKSAKEGSYPVHIKTNTDTETSITVNIIYCAKITVSTSHIDFGEVASASTVSKEITLSEEYGYKTLNDVTITRISGENDWVKPSPSSGITVSSSQNKHITFTLTPGPPDYSRRDNRYTWKFSIKSGSRYVEPATITIEARIMRPAKLGEVAHAKKLNLKFDKPRGTVMEYHRYTYLAIKNEGDEPMTVRITRPPPLGGYIHVDAPGKVTVAGRDTKELKLHITAPYDAPEGTYKGILRLDAGKAGKADVVISVVVIWPVDFNISSSSPYFSYPPFSIDFGSLQLKERGYEQRRLNLTLTEYYRYKPVRNLRLSTEGEYSNWLKERHDFALIPPGESRNITIVIQPGLEAVPKHYSWTYYLSAREISAKRVQIRAKIVPLNIPEMIKYLDAFRESQLHRSYPSSEYIISNGTELLQDIERSEIGVEDWRKIPVLVRATLSLLDALNDSIIHSANRDYDHAVENLLAASVSTSTISSNSLLNNDRIFGYATEIAASADRTTRDVVREEAKMLELRAWSIKKAVEHARNDMSKLKEDENVLESALCYQHAATLYGLLNERQKRQECIYEKSKMMDWHDELVSDATDLRIRAEGIISDSRERDLVRVWNRYLLLNPYNYDTFSTSYETAEGYFERASHKYRLAGESLLYRDTISELKELEAEMSSIISLFFFSCILYAIIFLYALNRIVCGTMAYLKDTYEREIGDIMVNAG
;
A
#
# COMPACT_ATOMS: atom_id res chain seq x y z
N MET A 1 -12.62 32.10 24.72
CA MET A 1 -11.20 31.93 25.11
C MET A 1 -10.36 32.14 23.85
N THR A 2 -9.74 33.31 23.63
CA THR A 2 -8.42 33.74 24.14
C THR A 2 -7.26 32.85 23.65
N ARG A 3 -6.20 33.33 23.00
CA ARG A 3 -5.77 34.69 22.55
C ARG A 3 -4.89 34.49 21.27
N CYS A 4 -4.84 35.37 20.25
CA CYS A 4 -4.24 36.73 20.22
C CYS A 4 -2.72 36.68 20.53
N TRP A 5 -1.74 37.21 19.75
CA TRP A 5 -1.63 38.40 18.86
C TRP A 5 -0.79 38.09 17.58
N ALA A 6 -0.83 38.82 16.45
CA ALA A 6 -0.74 40.27 16.17
C ALA A 6 0.71 40.83 16.35
N ARG A 7 1.20 41.89 15.68
CA ARG A 7 0.58 42.92 14.81
C ARG A 7 1.69 43.77 14.12
N SER A 8 1.28 44.62 13.16
CA SER A 8 1.85 45.95 12.79
C SER A 8 3.34 46.09 12.39
N SER A 9 3.76 46.79 11.32
CA SER A 9 3.34 48.07 10.69
C SER A 9 3.83 49.35 11.39
N LEU A 10 4.23 50.33 10.55
CA LEU A 10 4.73 51.70 10.86
C LEU A 10 6.14 51.75 11.52
N SER A 11 7.11 52.52 11.02
CA SER A 11 7.13 53.95 10.64
C SER A 11 7.13 54.90 11.85
N ASN A 12 8.31 55.46 12.16
CA ASN A 12 8.52 56.90 12.40
C ASN A 12 10.00 57.23 12.08
N ARG A 13 10.46 58.34 11.44
CA ARG A 13 9.98 59.71 11.13
C ARG A 13 10.78 60.78 11.93
N ILE A 14 10.87 62.01 11.37
CA ILE A 14 11.49 63.27 11.88
C ILE A 14 13.03 63.27 11.68
N ARG A 15 13.73 64.28 11.09
CA ARG A 15 13.46 65.58 10.39
C ARG A 15 14.66 65.82 9.42
N GLY A 16 14.73 66.82 8.52
CA GLY A 16 13.84 67.94 8.12
C GLY A 16 14.19 68.42 6.69
N ARG A 17 13.33 69.20 6.02
CA ARG A 17 13.45 70.67 5.80
C ARG A 17 14.73 71.15 5.10
N ASP A 18 14.70 72.04 4.08
CA ASP A 18 13.62 72.56 3.22
C ASP A 18 14.22 73.47 2.11
N LYS A 19 13.43 73.84 1.09
CA LYS A 19 13.68 74.92 0.08
C LYS A 19 14.80 74.73 -0.99
N ASP A 20 14.66 75.18 -2.23
CA ASP A 20 13.51 75.77 -2.97
C ASP A 20 13.76 75.76 -4.50
N ARG A 21 12.69 75.57 -5.32
CA ARG A 21 12.47 76.11 -6.71
C ARG A 21 13.45 75.67 -7.84
N MET A 22 13.19 75.71 -9.17
CA MET A 22 12.06 75.96 -10.12
C MET A 22 12.58 75.59 -11.55
N VAL A 23 11.84 75.39 -12.67
CA VAL A 23 10.44 74.94 -12.99
C VAL A 23 10.33 74.72 -14.53
N ASP A 24 9.51 73.77 -15.02
CA ASP A 24 9.04 73.62 -16.44
C ASP A 24 10.10 73.38 -17.57
N LYS A 25 9.80 72.93 -18.82
CA LYS A 25 8.56 72.44 -19.48
C LYS A 25 8.83 71.50 -20.68
N THR A 26 7.78 70.74 -21.02
CA THR A 26 7.36 70.08 -22.29
C THR A 26 8.14 70.20 -23.61
N MET A 27 8.13 69.07 -24.32
CA MET A 27 8.29 68.86 -25.77
C MET A 27 7.30 69.64 -26.70
N LYS A 28 7.63 69.63 -28.01
CA LYS A 28 6.82 69.86 -29.25
C LYS A 28 6.62 71.31 -29.78
N GLY A 29 7.39 71.67 -30.81
CA GLY A 29 6.89 71.52 -32.20
C GLY A 29 6.56 72.77 -33.06
N LYS A 30 6.98 72.71 -34.34
CA LYS A 30 6.50 73.41 -35.56
C LYS A 30 6.71 74.94 -35.76
N ASN A 31 7.55 75.22 -36.77
CA ASN A 31 7.38 76.13 -37.91
C ASN A 31 6.67 77.49 -37.75
N ARG A 32 7.46 78.57 -37.88
CA ARG A 32 7.27 79.80 -38.72
C ARG A 32 8.51 80.68 -38.47
N MET A 33 9.50 80.75 -39.36
CA MET A 33 9.57 81.56 -40.58
C MET A 33 8.99 82.99 -40.49
N ILE A 34 9.85 83.96 -40.81
CA ILE A 34 9.61 85.31 -41.36
C ILE A 34 9.33 86.48 -40.38
N ALA A 35 10.37 87.32 -40.28
CA ALA A 35 10.43 88.79 -40.29
C ALA A 35 9.59 89.65 -39.32
N ILE A 36 10.31 90.33 -38.42
CA ILE A 36 10.40 91.81 -38.29
C ILE A 36 11.86 92.10 -37.87
N ALA A 37 12.60 93.11 -38.32
CA ALA A 37 12.71 93.84 -39.59
C ALA A 37 14.18 94.35 -39.62
N LEU A 38 14.92 94.32 -40.73
CA LEU A 38 14.82 95.25 -41.86
C LEU A 38 14.93 96.74 -41.45
N LEU A 39 15.90 97.43 -42.08
CA LEU A 39 16.16 98.87 -42.10
C LEU A 39 16.82 99.54 -40.87
N ILE A 40 17.66 100.59 -41.02
CA ILE A 40 18.60 100.96 -42.11
C ILE A 40 19.50 102.14 -41.66
N CYS A 41 20.63 102.32 -42.35
CA CYS A 41 21.43 103.57 -42.51
C CYS A 41 21.96 104.37 -41.31
N ALA A 42 23.10 105.01 -41.63
CA ALA A 42 23.51 106.36 -41.23
C ALA A 42 23.83 106.63 -39.74
N GLY A 43 24.94 107.34 -39.53
CA GLY A 43 25.56 107.55 -38.23
C GLY A 43 27.06 107.31 -38.36
N MET A 44 27.76 108.11 -39.17
CA MET A 44 28.46 109.32 -38.72
C MET A 44 29.70 108.96 -37.87
N ILE A 45 30.91 109.16 -38.39
CA ILE A 45 31.63 110.45 -38.56
C ILE A 45 32.22 110.94 -37.22
N MET A 46 33.50 111.32 -37.30
CA MET A 46 34.41 111.92 -36.30
C MET A 46 35.38 110.93 -35.61
N ILE A 47 36.69 110.98 -35.91
CA ILE A 47 37.71 112.01 -35.56
C ILE A 47 38.04 111.87 -34.06
N ILE A 48 39.28 111.59 -33.62
CA ILE A 48 40.57 112.28 -33.86
C ILE A 48 41.65 111.22 -34.20
N THR A 49 42.45 111.20 -35.28
CA THR A 49 43.34 112.19 -35.96
C THR A 49 44.51 112.73 -35.13
N THR A 50 45.67 112.06 -35.17
CA THR A 50 46.97 112.75 -35.11
C THR A 50 47.65 112.63 -36.46
N SER A 51 47.76 113.77 -37.14
CA SER A 51 48.47 113.93 -38.40
C SER A 51 49.98 113.97 -38.19
N THR A 52 50.73 113.28 -39.04
CA THR A 52 52.03 113.78 -39.52
C THR A 52 51.92 113.98 -41.02
N ILE A 53 51.83 115.25 -41.42
CA ILE A 53 52.15 115.67 -42.78
C ILE A 53 53.67 115.79 -42.82
N GLU A 54 54.33 114.83 -43.45
CA GLU A 54 55.52 115.09 -44.25
C GLU A 54 55.12 114.66 -45.67
N CYS A 55 54.83 115.64 -46.53
CA CYS A 55 55.78 116.26 -47.46
C CYS A 55 56.00 115.37 -48.70
N ALA A 56 55.89 115.99 -49.88
CA ALA A 56 55.76 115.28 -51.14
C ALA A 56 57.00 114.41 -51.49
N GLY A 57 56.74 113.15 -51.85
CA GLY A 57 57.62 112.31 -52.65
C GLY A 57 56.84 111.82 -53.87
N ALA A 58 57.46 111.79 -55.05
CA ALA A 58 56.77 111.56 -56.32
C ALA A 58 56.10 110.17 -56.40
N SER A 59 54.82 110.14 -56.79
CA SER A 59 54.03 108.90 -56.89
C SER A 59 54.49 108.03 -58.06
N SER A 60 54.81 106.76 -57.78
CA SER A 60 55.18 105.76 -58.79
C SER A 60 53.97 105.29 -59.61
N ALA A 61 54.22 104.84 -60.85
CA ALA A 61 53.17 104.59 -61.84
C ALA A 61 52.42 103.23 -61.69
N ILE A 62 52.91 102.28 -60.88
CA ILE A 62 52.40 100.90 -60.85
C ILE A 62 52.06 100.42 -59.42
N SER A 63 51.07 99.54 -59.31
CA SER A 63 50.70 98.81 -58.09
C SER A 63 50.54 97.31 -58.34
N VAL A 64 50.72 96.48 -57.31
CA VAL A 64 50.78 95.01 -57.43
C VAL A 64 50.01 94.35 -56.29
N THR A 65 49.14 93.38 -56.60
CA THR A 65 48.31 92.69 -55.61
C THR A 65 48.11 91.19 -55.92
N PRO A 66 48.28 90.28 -54.93
CA PRO A 66 48.93 90.50 -53.64
C PRO A 66 50.45 90.70 -53.81
N SER A 67 51.09 91.38 -52.85
CA SER A 67 52.54 91.54 -52.80
C SER A 67 53.28 90.29 -52.28
N THR A 68 52.56 89.21 -51.96
CA THR A 68 53.15 87.94 -51.50
C THR A 68 52.28 86.76 -51.93
N VAL A 69 52.91 85.68 -52.41
CA VAL A 69 52.29 84.39 -52.77
C VAL A 69 53.14 83.22 -52.27
N ASN A 70 52.55 82.04 -52.13
CA ASN A 70 53.26 80.83 -51.68
C ASN A 70 53.16 79.72 -52.73
N ILE A 71 54.22 78.93 -52.89
CA ILE A 71 54.25 77.72 -53.73
C ILE A 71 54.53 76.54 -52.80
N PHE A 72 53.60 75.59 -52.75
CA PHE A 72 53.69 74.41 -51.89
C PHE A 72 54.18 73.20 -52.69
N PHE A 73 55.24 72.56 -52.21
CA PHE A 73 55.73 71.28 -52.72
C PHE A 73 55.08 70.17 -51.89
N ASP A 74 53.85 69.79 -52.26
CA ASP A 74 52.91 68.95 -51.49
C ASP A 74 52.61 67.58 -52.12
N SER A 75 53.40 67.18 -53.11
CA SER A 75 53.30 65.90 -53.79
C SER A 75 54.68 65.47 -54.32
N PRO A 76 54.95 64.16 -54.53
CA PRO A 76 56.22 63.71 -55.11
C PRO A 76 56.57 64.41 -56.42
N THR A 77 57.88 64.49 -56.72
CA THR A 77 58.50 65.25 -57.83
C THR A 77 57.64 65.42 -59.10
N LYS A 78 57.04 66.62 -59.20
CA LYS A 78 56.55 67.24 -60.44
C LYS A 78 57.64 68.17 -61.00
N ASP A 79 57.53 68.54 -62.28
CA ASP A 79 58.50 69.45 -62.92
C ASP A 79 58.30 70.92 -62.50
N THR A 80 57.05 71.40 -62.42
CA THR A 80 56.71 72.73 -61.86
C THR A 80 55.61 72.66 -60.80
N PHE A 81 55.62 73.66 -59.91
CA PHE A 81 54.61 73.91 -58.89
C PHE A 81 54.10 75.35 -59.01
N THR A 82 52.79 75.53 -59.18
CA THR A 82 52.16 76.86 -59.33
C THR A 82 51.90 77.52 -57.97
N ALA A 83 51.92 78.85 -57.93
CA ALA A 83 51.57 79.62 -56.74
C ALA A 83 50.11 79.43 -56.29
N ASP A 84 49.88 79.55 -54.99
CA ASP A 84 48.58 79.46 -54.32
C ASP A 84 47.59 80.55 -54.75
N ARG A 85 48.09 81.62 -55.40
CA ARG A 85 47.33 82.75 -55.94
C ARG A 85 48.01 83.32 -57.19
N THR A 86 47.22 83.81 -58.13
CA THR A 86 47.71 84.65 -59.24
C THR A 86 47.98 86.08 -58.76
N VAL A 87 48.93 86.77 -59.39
CA VAL A 87 49.29 88.16 -59.04
C VAL A 87 48.83 89.10 -60.15
N THR A 88 48.24 90.24 -59.75
CA THR A 88 47.74 91.27 -60.66
C THR A 88 48.61 92.53 -60.54
N ILE A 89 49.08 93.04 -61.68
CA ILE A 89 49.85 94.29 -61.79
C ILE A 89 49.00 95.31 -62.53
N THR A 90 48.87 96.52 -61.98
CA THR A 90 47.97 97.59 -62.47
C THR A 90 48.73 98.89 -62.66
N ASN A 91 48.56 99.53 -63.82
CA ASN A 91 49.14 100.84 -64.14
C ASN A 91 48.21 101.97 -63.70
N ASN A 92 48.63 102.72 -62.69
CA ASN A 92 47.93 103.87 -62.13
C ASN A 92 48.46 105.22 -62.69
N GLY A 93 49.55 105.20 -63.46
CA GLY A 93 50.12 106.38 -64.10
C GLY A 93 49.31 106.87 -65.30
N GLU A 94 49.55 108.11 -65.73
CA GLU A 94 48.81 108.73 -66.84
C GLU A 94 49.18 108.19 -68.23
N ASN A 95 50.37 107.60 -68.36
CA ASN A 95 50.93 107.11 -69.62
C ASN A 95 50.93 105.58 -69.69
N ALA A 96 50.97 105.04 -70.91
CA ALA A 96 51.23 103.63 -71.13
C ALA A 96 52.64 103.26 -70.61
N THR A 97 52.73 102.21 -69.80
CA THR A 97 53.96 101.78 -69.13
C THR A 97 54.32 100.37 -69.59
N ASN A 98 55.58 100.19 -70.02
CA ASN A 98 56.13 98.88 -70.31
C ASN A 98 56.61 98.26 -69.00
N VAL A 99 56.09 97.08 -68.69
CA VAL A 99 56.39 96.29 -67.49
C VAL A 99 57.32 95.16 -67.89
N SER A 100 58.49 95.06 -67.24
CA SER A 100 59.40 93.92 -67.37
C SER A 100 59.64 93.31 -65.99
N ILE A 101 59.41 92.00 -65.89
CA ILE A 101 59.45 91.26 -64.63
C ILE A 101 60.68 90.34 -64.64
N ILE A 102 61.59 90.65 -63.72
CA ILE A 102 62.84 89.93 -63.53
C ILE A 102 62.69 89.08 -62.25
N PRO A 103 62.46 87.76 -62.36
CA PRO A 103 62.55 86.89 -61.20
C PRO A 103 63.99 86.91 -60.68
N SER A 104 64.20 86.92 -59.36
CA SER A 104 65.56 86.92 -58.79
C SER A 104 66.34 85.63 -59.05
N TYR A 105 65.68 84.56 -59.51
CA TYR A 105 66.28 83.27 -59.81
C TYR A 105 65.56 82.57 -60.97
N ASP A 106 66.31 81.86 -61.81
CA ASP A 106 65.77 81.20 -63.03
C ASP A 106 64.74 80.11 -62.75
N TYR A 107 64.77 79.51 -61.56
CA TYR A 107 63.79 78.51 -61.12
C TYR A 107 62.43 79.09 -60.74
N ILE A 108 62.26 80.43 -60.73
CA ILE A 108 60.95 81.08 -60.62
C ILE A 108 60.51 81.48 -62.02
N ILE A 109 59.52 80.77 -62.54
CA ILE A 109 58.96 80.96 -63.86
C ILE A 109 57.77 81.92 -63.73
N ILE A 110 57.74 82.94 -64.58
CA ILE A 110 56.72 83.98 -64.57
C ILE A 110 56.22 84.16 -65.99
N THR A 111 54.90 84.17 -66.16
CA THR A 111 54.26 84.25 -67.48
C THR A 111 53.08 85.21 -67.43
N PRO A 112 53.03 86.26 -68.28
CA PRO A 112 54.11 86.78 -69.13
C PRO A 112 55.20 87.53 -68.33
N ARG A 113 56.44 87.57 -68.86
CA ARG A 113 57.54 88.35 -68.26
C ARG A 113 57.57 89.82 -68.68
N GLU A 114 57.11 90.14 -69.89
CA GLU A 114 57.05 91.52 -70.40
C GLU A 114 55.71 91.80 -71.07
N PHE A 115 55.15 92.99 -70.82
CA PHE A 115 53.90 93.45 -71.41
C PHE A 115 53.74 94.97 -71.24
N THR A 116 52.90 95.59 -72.08
CA THR A 116 52.52 97.01 -71.96
C THR A 116 51.18 97.12 -71.24
N LEU A 117 51.08 98.02 -70.26
CA LEU A 117 49.82 98.41 -69.63
C LEU A 117 49.46 99.84 -70.04
N ASN A 118 48.29 100.05 -70.65
CA ASN A 118 47.75 101.38 -70.81
C ASN A 118 47.25 101.93 -69.45
N ARG A 119 46.90 103.22 -69.41
CA ARG A 119 46.38 103.90 -68.21
C ARG A 119 45.15 103.17 -67.66
N GLY A 120 45.23 102.72 -66.41
CA GLY A 120 44.14 102.03 -65.71
C GLY A 120 43.96 100.56 -66.08
N GLU A 121 44.80 100.00 -66.97
CA GLU A 121 44.77 98.56 -67.26
C GLU A 121 45.52 97.75 -66.19
N SER A 122 45.09 96.50 -66.04
CA SER A 122 45.72 95.52 -65.16
C SER A 122 45.94 94.20 -65.90
N HIS A 123 47.07 93.54 -65.64
CA HIS A 123 47.40 92.23 -66.20
C HIS A 123 47.69 91.23 -65.08
N GLN A 124 47.28 89.98 -65.27
CA GLN A 124 47.62 88.90 -64.36
C GLN A 124 48.86 88.15 -64.83
N ILE A 125 49.69 87.76 -63.87
CA ILE A 125 50.84 86.89 -64.09
C ILE A 125 50.64 85.59 -63.29
N THR A 126 51.02 84.48 -63.92
CA THR A 126 51.20 83.20 -63.25
C THR A 126 52.64 83.12 -62.77
N ILE A 127 52.82 82.68 -61.53
CA ILE A 127 54.13 82.41 -60.94
C ILE A 127 54.20 80.90 -60.64
N GLU A 128 55.25 80.24 -61.13
CA GLU A 128 55.56 78.84 -60.85
C GLU A 128 57.00 78.71 -60.35
N ALA A 129 57.28 77.60 -59.68
CA ALA A 129 58.63 77.18 -59.31
C ALA A 129 58.96 75.84 -59.96
N ASP A 130 60.13 75.76 -60.60
CA ASP A 130 60.72 74.49 -61.05
C ASP A 130 61.11 73.62 -59.84
N LYS A 131 61.16 72.29 -60.00
CA LYS A 131 61.62 71.32 -58.98
C LYS A 131 62.98 71.61 -58.32
N SER A 132 63.84 72.39 -58.97
CA SER A 132 65.14 72.85 -58.46
C SER A 132 65.07 74.04 -57.51
N ALA A 133 63.90 74.69 -57.40
CA ALA A 133 63.67 75.84 -56.55
C ALA A 133 63.74 75.46 -55.06
N LYS A 134 64.53 76.21 -54.29
CA LYS A 134 64.82 75.89 -52.88
C LYS A 134 63.74 76.46 -51.95
N GLU A 135 63.55 75.85 -50.78
CA GLU A 135 62.67 76.40 -49.72
C GLU A 135 63.22 77.78 -49.26
N GLY A 136 62.39 78.82 -49.29
CA GLY A 136 62.85 80.19 -49.08
C GLY A 136 61.84 81.27 -49.48
N SER A 137 62.22 82.53 -49.26
CA SER A 137 61.42 83.71 -49.59
C SER A 137 62.17 84.56 -50.60
N TYR A 138 61.60 84.69 -51.80
CA TYR A 138 62.30 85.26 -52.95
C TYR A 138 61.58 86.51 -53.47
N PRO A 139 62.26 87.67 -53.53
CA PRO A 139 61.70 88.80 -54.24
C PRO A 139 61.67 88.51 -55.75
N VAL A 140 60.71 89.12 -56.43
CA VAL A 140 60.56 89.19 -57.88
C VAL A 140 60.45 90.65 -58.20
N HIS A 141 61.37 91.19 -58.99
CA HIS A 141 61.45 92.62 -59.27
C HIS A 141 60.68 92.97 -60.53
N ILE A 142 59.80 93.96 -60.43
CA ILE A 142 59.00 94.51 -61.52
C ILE A 142 59.59 95.88 -61.83
N LYS A 143 60.14 96.02 -63.03
CA LYS A 143 60.73 97.24 -63.55
C LYS A 143 59.85 97.87 -64.60
N THR A 144 59.97 99.19 -64.72
CA THR A 144 59.20 100.01 -65.65
C THR A 144 60.11 100.96 -66.43
N ASN A 145 59.65 101.41 -67.59
CA ASN A 145 60.32 102.46 -68.37
C ASN A 145 60.22 103.88 -67.76
N THR A 146 59.79 104.00 -66.49
CA THR A 146 59.65 105.25 -65.73
C THR A 146 60.49 105.26 -64.45
N ASP A 147 61.52 104.39 -64.38
CA ASP A 147 62.42 104.19 -63.22
C ASP A 147 61.71 103.87 -61.88
N THR A 148 60.49 103.33 -61.95
CA THR A 148 59.79 102.80 -60.76
C THR A 148 59.99 101.30 -60.66
N GLU A 149 60.48 100.85 -59.50
CA GLU A 149 60.72 99.44 -59.17
C GLU A 149 59.80 99.01 -58.02
N THR A 150 59.15 97.86 -58.15
CA THR A 150 58.26 97.27 -57.13
C THR A 150 58.50 95.76 -57.10
N SER A 151 58.26 95.08 -55.97
CA SER A 151 58.52 93.64 -55.88
C SER A 151 57.36 92.82 -55.31
N ILE A 152 57.30 91.56 -55.75
CA ILE A 152 56.44 90.50 -55.19
C ILE A 152 57.34 89.57 -54.39
N THR A 153 56.89 89.09 -53.23
CA THR A 153 57.57 88.01 -52.49
C THR A 153 56.96 86.66 -52.83
N VAL A 154 57.76 85.73 -53.33
CA VAL A 154 57.37 84.34 -53.63
C VAL A 154 57.98 83.45 -52.56
N ASN A 155 57.15 82.86 -51.70
CA ASN A 155 57.57 81.91 -50.69
C ASN A 155 57.49 80.49 -51.25
N ILE A 156 58.58 79.74 -51.23
CA ILE A 156 58.63 78.33 -51.61
C ILE A 156 58.65 77.52 -50.32
N ILE A 157 57.67 76.63 -50.17
CA ILE A 157 57.40 75.88 -48.94
C ILE A 157 57.43 74.38 -49.27
N TYR A 158 58.29 73.63 -48.59
CA TYR A 158 58.33 72.17 -48.73
C TYR A 158 57.39 71.52 -47.71
N CYS A 159 56.39 70.78 -48.18
CA CYS A 159 55.59 69.91 -47.32
C CYS A 159 56.26 68.53 -47.22
N ALA A 160 55.84 67.72 -46.26
CA ALA A 160 56.28 66.33 -46.16
C ALA A 160 55.21 65.43 -45.55
N LYS A 161 55.29 64.14 -45.83
CA LYS A 161 54.31 63.16 -45.35
C LYS A 161 55.02 61.94 -44.77
N ILE A 162 54.64 61.57 -43.55
CA ILE A 162 55.22 60.42 -42.85
C ILE A 162 54.53 59.16 -43.36
N THR A 163 55.29 58.25 -43.96
CA THR A 163 54.81 56.94 -44.37
C THR A 163 55.45 55.84 -43.55
N VAL A 164 54.67 54.79 -43.28
CA VAL A 164 55.03 53.63 -42.45
C VAL A 164 54.91 52.35 -43.27
N SER A 165 55.81 51.39 -43.07
CA SER A 165 55.74 50.10 -43.80
C SER A 165 54.48 49.29 -43.52
N THR A 166 53.87 49.48 -42.34
CA THR A 166 52.54 48.96 -42.01
C THR A 166 51.83 49.88 -41.02
N SER A 167 50.52 50.04 -41.20
CA SER A 167 49.63 50.71 -40.24
C SER A 167 49.07 49.76 -39.17
N HIS A 168 49.38 48.46 -39.25
CA HIS A 168 48.93 47.42 -38.32
C HIS A 168 50.04 46.43 -37.94
N ILE A 169 50.17 46.11 -36.65
CA ILE A 169 51.07 45.06 -36.13
C ILE A 169 50.27 44.10 -35.24
N ASP A 170 50.04 42.88 -35.70
CA ASP A 170 49.57 41.78 -34.84
C ASP A 170 50.76 40.99 -34.29
N PHE A 171 50.91 40.89 -32.98
CA PHE A 171 51.91 40.03 -32.31
C PHE A 171 51.48 38.57 -32.18
N GLY A 172 50.22 38.24 -32.48
CA GLY A 172 49.65 36.91 -32.36
C GLY A 172 49.41 36.50 -30.90
N GLU A 173 49.61 35.22 -30.59
CA GLU A 173 49.53 34.70 -29.23
C GLU A 173 50.88 34.83 -28.52
N VAL A 174 50.90 35.55 -27.39
CA VAL A 174 52.11 35.87 -26.63
C VAL A 174 51.96 35.36 -25.21
N ALA A 175 52.89 34.52 -24.75
CA ALA A 175 52.91 34.08 -23.36
C ALA A 175 53.13 35.27 -22.41
N SER A 176 52.38 35.34 -21.31
CA SER A 176 52.42 36.49 -20.38
C SER A 176 53.78 36.80 -19.73
N ALA A 177 54.73 35.87 -19.80
CA ALA A 177 56.11 36.06 -19.31
C ALA A 177 57.15 36.28 -20.44
N SER A 178 56.72 36.34 -21.70
CA SER A 178 57.60 36.45 -22.86
C SER A 178 57.57 37.86 -23.46
N THR A 179 58.75 38.47 -23.61
CA THR A 179 58.91 39.71 -24.39
C THR A 179 59.08 39.38 -25.86
N VAL A 180 58.37 40.08 -26.74
CA VAL A 180 58.44 39.92 -28.20
C VAL A 180 58.55 41.29 -28.87
N SER A 181 59.20 41.35 -30.03
CA SER A 181 59.42 42.61 -30.75
C SER A 181 59.14 42.47 -32.25
N LYS A 182 58.65 43.55 -32.86
CA LYS A 182 58.44 43.69 -34.30
C LYS A 182 58.93 45.04 -34.78
N GLU A 183 59.49 45.07 -35.97
CA GLU A 183 60.14 46.23 -36.56
C GLU A 183 59.29 46.81 -37.70
N ILE A 184 59.27 48.14 -37.81
CA ILE A 184 58.72 48.87 -38.94
C ILE A 184 59.75 49.85 -39.49
N THR A 185 59.53 50.32 -40.71
CA THR A 185 60.27 51.46 -41.27
C THR A 185 59.38 52.68 -41.39
N LEU A 186 59.95 53.85 -41.07
CA LEU A 186 59.41 55.17 -41.33
C LEU A 186 60.14 55.77 -42.53
N SER A 187 59.42 56.44 -43.42
CA SER A 187 59.97 57.18 -44.55
C SER A 187 59.27 58.53 -44.71
N GLU A 188 59.93 59.46 -45.40
CA GLU A 188 59.29 60.65 -45.96
C GLU A 188 58.83 60.33 -47.39
N GLU A 189 57.64 60.76 -47.79
CA GLU A 189 57.01 60.33 -49.05
C GLU A 189 57.28 61.26 -50.24
N TYR A 190 57.47 62.56 -50.01
CA TYR A 190 57.54 63.55 -51.10
C TYR A 190 58.96 63.81 -51.60
N GLY A 191 59.99 63.51 -50.80
CA GLY A 191 61.40 63.51 -51.21
C GLY A 191 62.14 64.83 -50.91
N TYR A 192 61.47 65.83 -50.35
CA TYR A 192 61.98 67.20 -50.22
C TYR A 192 62.54 67.57 -48.85
N LYS A 193 62.02 66.97 -47.77
CA LYS A 193 62.25 67.48 -46.41
C LYS A 193 62.83 66.42 -45.49
N THR A 194 63.85 66.81 -44.73
CA THR A 194 64.26 66.00 -43.57
C THR A 194 63.26 66.21 -42.44
N LEU A 195 62.63 65.13 -42.00
CA LEU A 195 61.74 65.10 -40.85
C LEU A 195 62.60 65.12 -39.58
N ASN A 196 62.55 66.22 -38.84
CA ASN A 196 63.28 66.38 -37.58
C ASN A 196 62.34 66.20 -36.39
N ASP A 197 62.92 65.72 -35.29
CA ASP A 197 62.21 65.39 -34.05
C ASP A 197 60.90 64.64 -34.28
N VAL A 198 60.98 63.52 -35.01
CA VAL A 198 59.85 62.60 -35.13
C VAL A 198 59.65 61.92 -33.76
N THR A 199 58.41 61.99 -33.28
CA THR A 199 57.98 61.47 -31.98
C THR A 199 56.84 60.48 -32.16
N ILE A 200 56.93 59.36 -31.44
CA ILE A 200 55.95 58.26 -31.47
C ILE A 200 55.26 58.25 -30.10
N THR A 201 54.03 58.77 -30.08
CA THR A 201 53.23 58.95 -28.87
C THR A 201 52.05 58.00 -28.86
N ARG A 202 51.73 57.37 -27.72
CA ARG A 202 50.56 56.50 -27.63
C ARG A 202 49.28 57.34 -27.51
N ILE A 203 48.30 57.05 -28.37
CA ILE A 203 46.96 57.66 -28.36
C ILE A 203 46.02 56.87 -27.44
N SER A 204 46.05 55.55 -27.55
CA SER A 204 45.18 54.65 -26.78
C SER A 204 45.82 53.29 -26.52
N GLY A 205 45.28 52.58 -25.54
CA GLY A 205 45.74 51.27 -25.08
C GLY A 205 45.62 51.20 -23.56
N GLU A 206 45.11 50.07 -23.06
CA GLU A 206 44.74 49.90 -21.64
C GLU A 206 45.95 49.86 -20.68
N ASN A 207 47.17 49.68 -21.20
CA ASN A 207 48.39 49.47 -20.42
C ASN A 207 49.68 49.86 -21.17
N ASP A 208 50.80 49.85 -20.44
CA ASP A 208 52.14 50.26 -20.90
C ASP A 208 53.01 49.13 -21.48
N TRP A 209 52.40 48.03 -21.94
CA TRP A 209 53.15 46.84 -22.38
C TRP A 209 53.88 47.02 -23.70
N VAL A 210 53.39 47.89 -24.60
CA VAL A 210 54.05 48.17 -25.89
C VAL A 210 54.86 49.46 -25.83
N LYS A 211 56.14 49.39 -26.18
CA LYS A 211 57.06 50.54 -26.23
C LYS A 211 57.80 50.60 -27.58
N PRO A 212 57.73 51.72 -28.32
CA PRO A 212 58.60 51.97 -29.48
C PRO A 212 60.02 52.33 -29.03
N SER A 213 61.01 51.89 -29.80
CA SER A 213 62.42 52.26 -29.64
C SER A 213 63.08 52.46 -31.00
N PRO A 214 63.67 53.64 -31.28
CA PRO A 214 63.52 54.91 -30.54
C PRO A 214 62.07 55.43 -30.55
N SER A 215 61.75 56.37 -29.65
CA SER A 215 60.41 56.98 -29.51
C SER A 215 60.36 58.50 -29.74
N SER A 216 61.50 59.18 -29.73
CA SER A 216 61.65 60.64 -29.87
C SER A 216 63.05 60.99 -30.37
N GLY A 217 63.29 62.21 -30.84
CA GLY A 217 64.59 62.61 -31.40
C GLY A 217 64.94 61.84 -32.67
N ILE A 218 63.93 61.34 -33.38
CA ILE A 218 64.11 60.56 -34.62
C ILE A 218 64.25 61.54 -35.78
N THR A 219 65.34 61.42 -36.55
CA THR A 219 65.50 62.11 -37.83
C THR A 219 65.31 61.12 -38.97
N VAL A 220 64.47 61.47 -39.94
CA VAL A 220 64.26 60.73 -41.19
C VAL A 220 64.62 61.68 -42.33
N SER A 221 65.69 61.38 -43.07
CA SER A 221 66.05 62.16 -44.26
C SER A 221 65.13 61.78 -45.43
N SER A 222 64.97 62.68 -46.39
CA SER A 222 64.02 62.46 -47.50
C SER A 222 64.42 61.37 -48.50
N SER A 223 65.57 60.73 -48.29
CA SER A 223 66.12 59.65 -49.11
C SER A 223 66.48 58.38 -48.34
N GLN A 224 66.20 58.30 -47.03
CA GLN A 224 66.50 57.11 -46.21
C GLN A 224 65.36 56.76 -45.27
N ASN A 225 65.08 55.46 -45.19
CA ASN A 225 64.12 54.90 -44.26
C ASN A 225 64.74 54.76 -42.86
N LYS A 226 63.96 55.02 -41.81
CA LYS A 226 64.37 54.83 -40.42
C LYS A 226 63.64 53.68 -39.76
N HIS A 227 64.40 52.78 -39.15
CA HIS A 227 63.90 51.59 -38.47
C HIS A 227 63.43 51.92 -37.04
N ILE A 228 62.26 51.40 -36.66
CA ILE A 228 61.67 51.52 -35.32
C ILE A 228 61.20 50.14 -34.86
N THR A 229 61.64 49.73 -33.66
CA THR A 229 61.21 48.47 -33.05
C THR A 229 60.13 48.73 -32.01
N PHE A 230 58.96 48.13 -32.19
CA PHE A 230 57.97 48.02 -31.13
C PHE A 230 58.23 46.75 -30.31
N THR A 231 58.44 46.91 -29.01
CA THR A 231 58.63 45.80 -28.08
C THR A 231 57.40 45.68 -27.19
N LEU A 232 56.80 44.48 -27.15
CA LEU A 232 55.71 44.10 -26.27
C LEU A 232 56.29 43.29 -25.10
N THR A 233 56.13 43.82 -23.88
CA THR A 233 56.42 43.15 -22.62
C THR A 233 55.11 43.03 -21.82
N PRO A 234 54.41 41.88 -21.90
CA PRO A 234 53.13 41.70 -21.22
C PRO A 234 53.26 41.77 -19.69
N GLY A 235 52.16 42.16 -19.05
CA GLY A 235 51.98 42.05 -17.59
C GLY A 235 51.10 40.86 -17.21
N PRO A 236 50.66 40.77 -15.93
CA PRO A 236 49.74 39.73 -15.50
C PRO A 236 48.43 39.83 -16.31
N PRO A 237 47.97 38.74 -16.95
CA PRO A 237 46.80 38.77 -17.80
C PRO A 237 45.50 38.71 -16.99
N ASP A 238 44.44 39.32 -17.53
CA ASP A 238 43.13 39.34 -16.89
C ASP A 238 42.37 38.03 -17.12
N TYR A 239 42.12 37.27 -16.04
CA TYR A 239 41.37 36.02 -16.10
C TYR A 239 39.85 36.22 -16.30
N SER A 240 39.31 37.41 -16.03
CA SER A 240 37.90 37.75 -16.25
C SER A 240 37.58 38.04 -17.71
N ARG A 241 38.57 38.50 -18.50
CA ARG A 241 38.44 38.80 -19.93
C ARG A 241 38.34 37.51 -20.76
N ARG A 242 37.31 37.42 -21.61
CA ARG A 242 37.00 36.20 -22.38
C ARG A 242 38.07 35.88 -23.43
N ASP A 243 38.53 36.85 -24.21
CA ASP A 243 39.45 36.65 -25.34
C ASP A 243 40.91 36.93 -24.98
N ASN A 244 41.13 37.84 -24.03
CA ASN A 244 42.42 38.37 -23.56
C ASN A 244 43.27 38.99 -24.69
N ARG A 245 42.57 39.65 -25.63
CA ARG A 245 43.15 40.47 -26.69
C ARG A 245 43.28 41.92 -26.23
N TYR A 246 44.42 42.52 -26.52
CA TYR A 246 44.75 43.91 -26.20
C TYR A 246 45.11 44.66 -27.48
N THR A 247 44.77 45.95 -27.52
CA THR A 247 45.01 46.81 -28.68
C THR A 247 45.57 48.15 -28.21
N TRP A 248 46.62 48.63 -28.86
CA TRP A 248 47.25 49.93 -28.65
C TRP A 248 47.26 50.71 -29.96
N LYS A 249 47.18 52.05 -29.89
CA LYS A 249 47.30 52.92 -31.05
C LYS A 249 48.31 54.02 -30.79
N PHE A 250 49.22 54.25 -31.73
CA PHE A 250 50.27 55.27 -31.65
C PHE A 250 50.11 56.31 -32.77
N SER A 251 50.43 57.57 -32.48
CA SER A 251 50.54 58.68 -33.42
C SER A 251 52.01 59.00 -33.62
N ILE A 252 52.41 59.14 -34.88
CA ILE A 252 53.76 59.53 -35.29
C ILE A 252 53.66 60.95 -35.82
N LYS A 253 54.38 61.88 -35.20
CA LYS A 253 54.37 63.32 -35.53
C LYS A 253 55.79 63.80 -35.72
N SER A 254 56.01 64.83 -36.53
CA SER A 254 57.31 65.51 -36.67
C SER A 254 57.26 66.91 -36.05
N GLY A 255 58.38 67.39 -35.54
CA GLY A 255 58.57 68.79 -35.17
C GLY A 255 58.76 69.73 -36.39
N SER A 256 59.03 69.18 -37.58
CA SER A 256 59.08 69.95 -38.83
C SER A 256 57.72 70.56 -39.18
N ARG A 257 57.72 71.79 -39.73
CA ARG A 257 56.49 72.46 -40.20
C ARG A 257 55.97 71.82 -41.49
N TYR A 258 54.65 71.83 -41.65
CA TYR A 258 53.91 71.30 -42.80
C TYR A 258 54.11 69.78 -43.02
N VAL A 259 53.88 69.00 -41.96
CA VAL A 259 53.99 67.53 -41.97
C VAL A 259 52.70 66.85 -41.54
N GLU A 260 52.20 65.90 -42.34
CA GLU A 260 51.06 65.06 -41.98
C GLU A 260 51.43 63.95 -40.98
N PRO A 261 50.65 63.74 -39.90
CA PRO A 261 50.93 62.71 -38.91
C PRO A 261 50.42 61.32 -39.33
N ALA A 262 51.23 60.29 -39.11
CA ALA A 262 50.81 58.90 -39.32
C ALA A 262 50.21 58.29 -38.03
N THR A 263 49.46 57.19 -38.17
CA THR A 263 49.04 56.36 -37.03
C THR A 263 49.27 54.88 -37.28
N ILE A 264 49.61 54.15 -36.23
CA ILE A 264 49.80 52.69 -36.26
C ILE A 264 48.99 52.04 -35.15
N THR A 265 48.32 50.93 -35.48
CA THR A 265 47.57 50.10 -34.54
C THR A 265 48.36 48.83 -34.26
N ILE A 266 48.34 48.37 -33.01
CA ILE A 266 49.10 47.21 -32.56
C ILE A 266 48.14 46.34 -31.75
N GLU A 267 48.10 45.03 -32.01
CA GLU A 267 47.31 44.07 -31.24
C GLU A 267 48.13 42.85 -30.80
N ALA A 268 47.67 42.22 -29.72
CA ALA A 268 48.23 40.96 -29.21
C ALA A 268 47.19 40.20 -28.39
N ARG A 269 47.21 38.87 -28.45
CA ARG A 269 46.49 38.01 -27.50
C ARG A 269 47.47 37.51 -26.45
N ILE A 270 47.28 37.90 -25.19
CA ILE A 270 48.15 37.40 -24.11
C ILE A 270 47.60 36.07 -23.59
N MET A 271 48.44 35.03 -23.53
CA MET A 271 48.04 33.74 -22.95
C MET A 271 48.01 33.84 -21.42
N ARG A 272 46.94 33.32 -20.80
CA ARG A 272 46.86 33.21 -19.34
C ARG A 272 47.63 31.97 -18.87
N PRO A 273 48.54 32.08 -17.89
CA PRO A 273 49.21 30.92 -17.30
C PRO A 273 48.23 29.85 -16.83
N ALA A 274 48.70 28.59 -16.79
CA ALA A 274 47.92 27.50 -16.21
C ALA A 274 47.43 27.86 -14.80
N LYS A 275 46.13 27.63 -14.53
CA LYS A 275 45.49 27.93 -13.25
C LYS A 275 44.45 26.86 -12.93
N LEU A 276 44.59 26.22 -11.77
CA LEU A 276 43.63 25.26 -11.25
C LEU A 276 42.33 26.01 -10.90
N GLY A 277 41.24 25.67 -11.58
CA GLY A 277 39.92 26.20 -11.28
C GLY A 277 39.34 25.61 -9.99
N GLU A 278 38.17 26.11 -9.57
CA GLU A 278 37.44 25.54 -8.45
C GLU A 278 37.15 24.05 -8.67
N VAL A 279 37.56 23.21 -7.73
CA VAL A 279 37.41 21.76 -7.81
C VAL A 279 36.19 21.36 -6.98
N ALA A 280 35.12 20.95 -7.67
CA ALA A 280 33.89 20.52 -7.01
C ALA A 280 34.14 19.32 -6.07
N HIS A 281 33.54 19.37 -4.88
CA HIS A 281 33.61 18.25 -3.95
C HIS A 281 33.03 16.97 -4.56
N ALA A 282 33.70 15.84 -4.37
CA ALA A 282 33.23 14.55 -4.85
C ALA A 282 31.88 14.21 -4.20
N LYS A 283 30.89 13.79 -5.01
CA LYS A 283 29.57 13.39 -4.49
C LYS A 283 29.73 12.25 -3.48
N LYS A 284 28.97 12.34 -2.37
CA LYS A 284 28.87 11.30 -1.35
C LYS A 284 28.46 9.97 -2.01
N LEU A 285 29.35 8.98 -1.96
CA LEU A 285 29.14 7.68 -2.59
C LEU A 285 28.56 6.69 -1.57
N ASN A 286 27.45 6.02 -1.93
CA ASN A 286 26.88 4.94 -1.12
C ASN A 286 27.31 3.58 -1.70
N LEU A 287 27.97 2.77 -0.88
CA LEU A 287 28.41 1.42 -1.18
C LEU A 287 27.51 0.44 -0.41
N LYS A 288 26.54 -0.17 -1.09
CA LYS A 288 25.62 -1.16 -0.50
C LYS A 288 26.19 -2.55 -0.66
N PHE A 289 26.27 -3.32 0.42
CA PHE A 289 26.76 -4.72 0.38
C PHE A 289 25.61 -5.67 0.03
N ASP A 290 25.16 -5.62 -1.22
CA ASP A 290 23.94 -6.27 -1.74
C ASP A 290 24.03 -7.80 -1.94
N LYS A 291 25.08 -8.45 -1.42
CA LYS A 291 25.26 -9.91 -1.42
C LYS A 291 25.61 -10.42 -0.01
N PRO A 292 25.21 -11.67 0.34
CA PRO A 292 25.55 -12.25 1.63
C PRO A 292 27.06 -12.22 1.92
N ARG A 293 27.41 -12.00 3.18
CA ARG A 293 28.80 -11.86 3.65
C ARG A 293 29.65 -13.05 3.18
N GLY A 294 30.79 -12.74 2.55
CA GLY A 294 31.73 -13.72 2.00
C GLY A 294 31.39 -14.29 0.63
N THR A 295 30.24 -13.94 0.02
CA THR A 295 29.90 -14.35 -1.37
C THR A 295 30.65 -13.54 -2.42
N VAL A 296 30.95 -12.28 -2.11
CA VAL A 296 31.79 -11.37 -2.89
C VAL A 296 32.92 -10.94 -1.97
N MET A 297 34.17 -10.90 -2.46
CA MET A 297 35.32 -10.51 -1.64
C MET A 297 35.54 -8.98 -1.60
N GLU A 298 35.27 -8.30 -2.72
CA GLU A 298 35.47 -6.85 -2.85
C GLU A 298 34.30 -6.19 -3.58
N TYR A 299 33.87 -5.03 -3.07
CA TYR A 299 32.84 -4.20 -3.67
C TYR A 299 33.47 -3.01 -4.39
N HIS A 300 33.35 -2.99 -5.71
CA HIS A 300 33.87 -1.92 -6.56
C HIS A 300 32.79 -0.90 -6.94
N ARG A 301 33.13 0.39 -6.86
CA ARG A 301 32.36 1.51 -7.40
C ARG A 301 33.29 2.54 -8.01
N TYR A 302 32.72 3.38 -8.88
CA TYR A 302 33.44 4.47 -9.52
C TYR A 302 32.74 5.79 -9.21
N THR A 303 33.53 6.85 -9.04
CA THR A 303 33.05 8.24 -8.99
C THR A 303 33.97 9.12 -9.82
N TYR A 304 33.52 10.32 -10.15
CA TYR A 304 34.18 11.20 -11.11
C TYR A 304 34.44 12.56 -10.47
N LEU A 305 35.63 13.10 -10.73
CA LEU A 305 36.09 14.39 -10.24
C LEU A 305 36.53 15.26 -11.43
N ALA A 306 35.85 16.38 -11.66
CA ALA A 306 36.22 17.30 -12.73
C ALA A 306 37.39 18.20 -12.29
N ILE A 307 38.47 18.19 -13.06
CA ILE A 307 39.64 19.07 -12.88
C ILE A 307 39.65 20.07 -14.03
N LYS A 308 39.42 21.34 -13.71
CA LYS A 308 39.32 22.45 -14.66
C LYS A 308 40.63 23.26 -14.71
N ASN A 309 41.08 23.57 -15.92
CA ASN A 309 42.15 24.55 -16.16
C ASN A 309 41.54 25.87 -16.65
N GLU A 310 41.77 26.97 -15.93
CA GLU A 310 41.28 28.29 -16.32
C GLU A 310 42.27 29.06 -17.22
N GLY A 311 43.53 28.62 -17.22
CA GLY A 311 44.61 29.13 -18.07
C GLY A 311 44.50 28.68 -19.52
N ASP A 312 45.23 29.34 -20.40
CA ASP A 312 45.40 28.97 -21.82
C ASP A 312 46.54 27.96 -22.03
N GLU A 313 47.49 27.88 -21.09
CA GLU A 313 48.59 26.90 -21.09
C GLU A 313 48.15 25.55 -20.50
N PRO A 314 48.71 24.41 -20.95
CA PRO A 314 48.37 23.09 -20.41
C PRO A 314 48.83 22.90 -18.96
N MET A 315 47.94 22.37 -18.11
CA MET A 315 48.17 22.16 -16.69
C MET A 315 48.48 20.68 -16.39
N THR A 316 49.59 20.41 -15.71
CA THR A 316 49.87 19.10 -15.10
C THR A 316 49.46 19.14 -13.63
N VAL A 317 48.60 18.21 -13.21
CA VAL A 317 48.21 18.02 -11.80
C VAL A 317 48.77 16.68 -11.31
N ARG A 318 49.56 16.73 -10.23
CA ARG A 318 49.97 15.56 -9.44
C ARG A 318 48.86 15.25 -8.44
N ILE A 319 48.54 13.96 -8.29
CA ILE A 319 47.42 13.49 -7.47
C ILE A 319 47.98 12.61 -6.36
N THR A 320 47.85 13.04 -5.11
CA THR A 320 48.19 12.23 -3.93
C THR A 320 46.94 11.57 -3.39
N ARG A 321 46.89 10.23 -3.52
CA ARG A 321 45.82 9.38 -2.97
C ARG A 321 45.79 9.48 -1.43
N PRO A 322 44.60 9.45 -0.80
CA PRO A 322 44.51 9.24 0.64
C PRO A 322 45.04 7.84 1.02
N PRO A 323 45.46 7.61 2.28
CA PRO A 323 45.60 6.26 2.81
C PRO A 323 44.23 5.54 2.81
N PRO A 324 44.18 4.21 2.93
CA PRO A 324 42.93 3.45 2.94
C PRO A 324 41.93 4.01 3.96
N LEU A 325 40.72 4.34 3.53
CA LEU A 325 39.75 5.03 4.39
C LEU A 325 39.28 4.06 5.48
N GLY A 326 39.43 4.47 6.74
CA GLY A 326 39.19 3.62 7.90
C GLY A 326 40.16 2.44 8.06
N GLY A 327 41.18 2.33 7.20
CA GLY A 327 42.11 1.19 7.16
C GLY A 327 41.79 0.13 6.10
N TYR A 328 40.63 0.20 5.41
CA TYR A 328 40.15 -0.89 4.53
C TYR A 328 39.73 -0.43 3.13
N ILE A 329 39.24 0.79 2.97
CA ILE A 329 38.64 1.24 1.70
C ILE A 329 39.71 1.91 0.83
N HIS A 330 40.08 1.26 -0.26
CA HIS A 330 41.05 1.79 -1.22
C HIS A 330 40.40 2.78 -2.18
N VAL A 331 41.11 3.87 -2.46
CA VAL A 331 40.73 4.90 -3.44
C VAL A 331 41.85 5.03 -4.46
N ASP A 332 41.65 4.42 -5.61
CA ASP A 332 42.59 4.45 -6.72
C ASP A 332 42.31 5.57 -7.72
N ALA A 333 43.39 6.20 -8.13
CA ALA A 333 43.45 7.33 -9.06
C ALA A 333 44.82 7.32 -9.75
N PRO A 334 44.94 7.75 -11.01
CA PRO A 334 46.24 7.96 -11.65
C PRO A 334 47.04 9.04 -10.90
N GLY A 335 48.33 8.81 -10.65
CA GLY A 335 49.17 9.73 -9.86
C GLY A 335 49.49 11.07 -10.51
N LYS A 336 49.22 11.23 -11.82
CA LYS A 336 49.34 12.47 -12.58
C LYS A 336 48.28 12.51 -13.67
N VAL A 337 47.75 13.71 -13.95
CA VAL A 337 46.92 14.00 -15.11
C VAL A 337 47.34 15.31 -15.78
N THR A 338 47.28 15.37 -17.10
CA THR A 338 47.42 16.63 -17.87
C THR A 338 46.06 17.05 -18.40
N VAL A 339 45.74 18.34 -18.23
CA VAL A 339 44.52 19.03 -18.70
C VAL A 339 44.96 20.10 -19.70
N ALA A 340 44.27 20.22 -20.84
CA ALA A 340 44.61 21.24 -21.85
C ALA A 340 44.26 22.66 -21.38
N GLY A 341 44.66 23.68 -22.14
CA GLY A 341 44.24 25.06 -21.91
C GLY A 341 42.73 25.21 -22.03
N ARG A 342 42.10 25.93 -21.09
CA ARG A 342 40.65 26.16 -20.98
C ARG A 342 39.78 24.90 -20.91
N ASP A 343 40.38 23.74 -20.67
CA ASP A 343 39.72 22.43 -20.71
C ASP A 343 39.33 21.94 -19.31
N THR A 344 38.41 20.97 -19.26
CA THR A 344 38.00 20.28 -18.05
C THR A 344 38.09 18.77 -18.24
N LYS A 345 38.88 18.11 -17.39
CA LYS A 345 39.12 16.67 -17.48
C LYS A 345 38.51 15.93 -16.32
N GLU A 346 37.71 14.92 -16.61
CA GLU A 346 37.16 14.04 -15.59
C GLU A 346 38.17 12.97 -15.15
N LEU A 347 38.46 12.97 -13.86
CA LEU A 347 39.26 11.96 -13.18
C LEU A 347 38.33 10.86 -12.65
N LYS A 348 38.40 9.67 -13.25
CA LYS A 348 37.70 8.47 -12.76
C LYS A 348 38.45 7.92 -11.53
N LEU A 349 37.77 7.94 -10.39
CA LEU A 349 38.23 7.37 -9.13
C LEU A 349 37.62 5.98 -8.95
N HIS A 350 38.45 4.98 -8.70
CA HIS A 350 38.02 3.60 -8.40
C HIS A 350 38.04 3.40 -6.89
N ILE A 351 36.90 3.05 -6.32
CA ILE A 351 36.72 2.83 -4.88
C ILE A 351 36.44 1.35 -4.68
N THR A 352 37.27 0.71 -3.87
CA THR A 352 37.21 -0.72 -3.55
C THR A 352 37.15 -0.86 -2.04
N ALA A 353 36.16 -1.60 -1.53
CA ALA A 353 36.10 -1.99 -0.12
C ALA A 353 36.00 -3.52 0.00
N PRO A 354 36.71 -4.15 0.94
CA PRO A 354 36.53 -5.56 1.23
C PRO A 354 35.15 -5.81 1.84
N TYR A 355 34.64 -7.03 1.70
CA TYR A 355 33.30 -7.43 2.12
C TYR A 355 33.05 -7.36 3.62
N ASP A 356 34.09 -7.29 4.44
CA ASP A 356 34.02 -7.17 5.90
C ASP A 356 34.20 -5.73 6.41
N ALA A 357 34.40 -4.75 5.52
CA ALA A 357 34.53 -3.35 5.89
C ALA A 357 33.32 -2.90 6.74
N PRO A 358 33.55 -2.32 7.93
CA PRO A 358 32.46 -1.96 8.84
C PRO A 358 31.46 -0.98 8.23
N GLU A 359 30.21 -1.02 8.69
CA GLU A 359 29.24 0.00 8.31
C GLU A 359 29.66 1.38 8.88
N GLY A 360 29.59 2.43 8.05
CA GLY A 360 29.98 3.77 8.48
C GLY A 360 30.15 4.77 7.35
N THR A 361 30.38 6.03 7.73
CA THR A 361 30.78 7.10 6.80
C THR A 361 32.28 7.35 6.93
N TYR A 362 33.01 7.00 5.88
CA TYR A 362 34.45 7.17 5.77
C TYR A 362 34.78 8.41 4.96
N LYS A 363 35.79 9.17 5.39
CA LYS A 363 36.26 10.38 4.72
C LYS A 363 37.74 10.28 4.42
N GLY A 364 38.15 10.70 3.23
CA GLY A 364 39.54 10.87 2.82
C GLY A 364 39.75 12.19 2.12
N ILE A 365 41.00 12.64 2.05
CA ILE A 365 41.39 13.85 1.33
C ILE A 365 42.29 13.44 0.17
N LEU A 366 41.80 13.68 -1.05
CA LEU A 366 42.58 13.56 -2.27
C LEU A 366 43.26 14.92 -2.53
N ARG A 367 44.59 14.96 -2.53
CA ARG A 367 45.33 16.22 -2.75
C ARG A 367 45.71 16.37 -4.21
N LEU A 368 45.43 17.55 -4.76
CA LEU A 368 45.76 17.96 -6.12
C LEU A 368 46.84 19.04 -6.06
N ASP A 369 47.99 18.79 -6.67
CA ASP A 369 49.11 19.73 -6.74
C ASP A 369 49.46 20.03 -8.21
N ALA A 370 49.09 21.23 -8.67
CA ALA A 370 49.38 21.72 -10.01
C ALA A 370 50.63 22.62 -10.06
N GLY A 371 51.48 22.57 -9.02
CA GLY A 371 52.65 23.42 -8.90
C GLY A 371 52.27 24.90 -8.79
N LYS A 372 52.81 25.75 -9.69
CA LYS A 372 52.51 27.19 -9.72
C LYS A 372 51.05 27.50 -10.09
N ALA A 373 50.33 26.57 -10.72
CA ALA A 373 48.93 26.75 -11.11
C ALA A 373 47.94 26.62 -9.93
N GLY A 374 48.39 26.17 -8.75
CA GLY A 374 47.57 26.07 -7.53
C GLY A 374 47.52 24.66 -6.94
N LYS A 375 46.87 24.54 -5.78
CA LYS A 375 46.65 23.28 -5.07
C LYS A 375 45.21 23.22 -4.54
N ALA A 376 44.63 22.03 -4.44
CA ALA A 376 43.29 21.82 -3.90
C ALA A 376 43.19 20.48 -3.15
N ASP A 377 42.47 20.49 -2.03
CA ASP A 377 42.18 19.29 -1.22
C ASP A 377 40.70 18.89 -1.41
N VAL A 378 40.47 17.71 -1.96
CA VAL A 378 39.12 17.21 -2.26
C VAL A 378 38.70 16.15 -1.25
N VAL A 379 37.66 16.43 -0.47
CA VAL A 379 37.09 15.48 0.47
C VAL A 379 36.26 14.44 -0.29
N ILE A 380 36.68 13.17 -0.21
CA ILE A 380 35.93 12.01 -0.69
C ILE A 380 35.17 11.43 0.49
N SER A 381 33.86 11.25 0.36
CA SER A 381 33.01 10.63 1.38
C SER A 381 32.36 9.34 0.86
N VAL A 382 32.71 8.21 1.45
CA VAL A 382 32.16 6.88 1.14
C VAL A 382 31.31 6.41 2.33
N VAL A 383 30.07 5.98 2.07
CA VAL A 383 29.22 5.36 3.08
C VAL A 383 29.06 3.89 2.75
N VAL A 384 29.62 3.03 3.58
CA VAL A 384 29.30 1.60 3.58
C VAL A 384 27.93 1.43 4.23
N ILE A 385 27.04 0.69 3.59
CA ILE A 385 25.70 0.37 4.09
C ILE A 385 25.55 -1.14 4.07
N TRP A 386 25.36 -1.73 5.25
CA TRP A 386 25.05 -3.15 5.41
C TRP A 386 23.54 -3.33 5.35
N PRO A 387 22.99 -4.04 4.33
CA PRO A 387 21.57 -4.31 4.27
C PRO A 387 21.15 -5.33 5.34
N VAL A 388 19.85 -5.36 5.62
CA VAL A 388 19.20 -6.34 6.49
C VAL A 388 18.01 -6.88 5.71
N ASP A 389 17.86 -8.20 5.65
CA ASP A 389 16.65 -8.86 5.16
C ASP A 389 16.57 -10.30 5.69
N PHE A 390 15.39 -10.91 5.62
CA PHE A 390 15.19 -12.31 5.98
C PHE A 390 14.38 -13.08 4.93
N ASN A 391 14.70 -14.36 4.77
CA ASN A 391 13.87 -15.30 4.02
C ASN A 391 12.83 -15.93 4.96
N ILE A 392 11.66 -16.26 4.40
CA ILE A 392 10.57 -16.96 5.09
C ILE A 392 10.47 -18.36 4.49
N SER A 393 10.45 -19.38 5.34
CA SER A 393 10.19 -20.77 4.94
C SER A 393 9.36 -21.51 5.98
N SER A 394 8.79 -22.65 5.61
CA SER A 394 8.16 -23.59 6.53
C SER A 394 8.20 -24.99 5.94
N SER A 395 8.24 -26.00 6.80
CA SER A 395 8.05 -27.41 6.43
C SER A 395 6.60 -27.89 6.56
N SER A 396 5.67 -26.99 6.89
CA SER A 396 4.26 -27.33 7.08
C SER A 396 3.52 -27.52 5.75
N PRO A 397 2.61 -28.50 5.64
CA PRO A 397 1.77 -28.69 4.45
C PRO A 397 0.81 -27.51 4.19
N TYR A 398 0.57 -26.65 5.18
CA TYR A 398 -0.26 -25.45 5.04
C TYR A 398 0.46 -24.31 4.31
N PHE A 399 1.78 -24.36 4.15
CA PHE A 399 2.58 -23.28 3.58
C PHE A 399 2.91 -23.54 2.11
N SER A 400 2.66 -22.54 1.26
CA SER A 400 2.96 -22.57 -0.17
C SER A 400 3.76 -21.32 -0.60
N TYR A 401 4.63 -21.51 -1.58
CA TYR A 401 5.48 -20.47 -2.15
C TYR A 401 5.95 -20.87 -3.57
N PRO A 402 5.98 -19.96 -4.57
CA PRO A 402 5.47 -18.58 -4.58
C PRO A 402 4.04 -18.47 -5.15
N PRO A 403 3.23 -17.46 -4.76
CA PRO A 403 3.47 -16.43 -3.74
C PRO A 403 3.40 -17.00 -2.31
N PHE A 404 3.85 -16.24 -1.31
CA PHE A 404 3.72 -16.65 0.09
C PHE A 404 2.25 -16.75 0.53
N SER A 405 1.75 -17.98 0.69
CA SER A 405 0.42 -18.24 1.21
C SER A 405 0.42 -19.35 2.26
N ILE A 406 -0.47 -19.20 3.23
CA ILE A 406 -0.81 -20.16 4.27
C ILE A 406 -2.27 -20.52 4.07
N ASP A 407 -2.58 -21.79 3.87
CA ASP A 407 -3.95 -22.29 3.88
C ASP A 407 -4.12 -23.28 5.03
N PHE A 408 -4.82 -22.86 6.08
CA PHE A 408 -5.16 -23.74 7.20
C PHE A 408 -6.26 -24.75 6.86
N GLY A 409 -6.90 -24.64 5.69
CA GLY A 409 -8.00 -25.50 5.25
C GLY A 409 -9.26 -25.33 6.10
N SER A 410 -10.09 -26.39 6.13
CA SER A 410 -11.31 -26.46 6.94
C SER A 410 -11.01 -26.53 8.43
N LEU A 411 -11.53 -25.56 9.19
CA LEU A 411 -11.58 -25.54 10.64
C LEU A 411 -13.00 -25.91 11.08
N GLN A 412 -13.12 -27.10 11.63
CA GLN A 412 -14.41 -27.73 11.94
C GLN A 412 -14.84 -27.46 13.40
N LEU A 413 -16.15 -27.42 13.66
CA LEU A 413 -16.68 -27.22 15.01
C LEU A 413 -16.63 -28.53 15.80
N LYS A 414 -16.03 -28.49 17.00
CA LYS A 414 -15.95 -29.62 17.95
C LYS A 414 -16.56 -29.22 19.31
N GLU A 415 -16.68 -30.17 20.23
CA GLU A 415 -17.28 -29.98 21.57
C GLU A 415 -16.77 -28.72 22.31
N ARG A 416 -15.48 -28.41 22.18
CA ARG A 416 -14.80 -27.29 22.86
C ARG A 416 -14.64 -26.05 21.97
N GLY A 417 -15.42 -25.93 20.90
CA GLY A 417 -15.35 -24.89 19.88
C GLY A 417 -14.60 -25.33 18.62
N TYR A 418 -14.27 -24.36 17.75
CA TYR A 418 -13.61 -24.63 16.47
C TYR A 418 -12.19 -25.21 16.62
N GLU A 419 -11.78 -26.03 15.66
CA GLU A 419 -10.41 -26.50 15.53
C GLU A 419 -9.41 -25.35 15.55
N GLN A 420 -8.32 -25.56 16.29
CA GLN A 420 -7.18 -24.67 16.32
C GLN A 420 -6.01 -25.30 15.58
N ARG A 421 -5.46 -24.60 14.59
CA ARG A 421 -4.28 -25.05 13.84
C ARG A 421 -3.11 -24.12 14.12
N ARG A 422 -1.90 -24.69 14.12
CA ARG A 422 -0.64 -23.97 14.39
C ARG A 422 0.35 -24.23 13.28
N LEU A 423 1.02 -23.17 12.85
CA LEU A 423 2.04 -23.15 11.82
C LEU A 423 3.32 -22.55 12.40
N ASN A 424 4.45 -23.21 12.19
CA ASN A 424 5.76 -22.63 12.46
C ASN A 424 6.34 -22.05 11.15
N LEU A 425 6.60 -20.75 11.14
CA LEU A 425 7.39 -20.08 10.10
C LEU A 425 8.84 -19.93 10.59
N THR A 426 9.78 -20.35 9.76
CA THR A 426 11.21 -20.14 9.97
C THR A 426 11.61 -18.85 9.26
N LEU A 427 12.16 -17.89 10.01
CA LEU A 427 12.78 -16.68 9.48
C LEU A 427 14.30 -16.81 9.54
N THR A 428 14.96 -16.73 8.39
CA THR A 428 16.43 -16.81 8.27
C THR A 428 17.00 -15.49 7.81
N GLU A 429 17.93 -14.89 8.56
CA GLU A 429 18.61 -13.66 8.12
C GLU A 429 19.49 -13.94 6.89
N TYR A 430 19.37 -13.10 5.86
CA TYR A 430 19.86 -13.39 4.52
C TYR A 430 21.30 -12.90 4.26
N TYR A 431 21.66 -11.72 4.75
CA TYR A 431 22.87 -11.01 4.33
C TYR A 431 24.10 -11.26 5.20
N ARG A 432 23.94 -11.77 6.42
CA ARG A 432 25.01 -12.15 7.37
C ARG A 432 25.88 -10.99 7.86
N TYR A 433 25.41 -9.74 7.74
CA TYR A 433 26.08 -8.55 8.30
C TYR A 433 25.48 -8.08 9.62
N LYS A 434 24.15 -8.08 9.72
CA LYS A 434 23.40 -7.45 10.82
C LYS A 434 22.26 -8.36 11.29
N PRO A 435 21.89 -8.31 12.58
CA PRO A 435 20.70 -9.00 13.06
C PRO A 435 19.41 -8.29 12.62
N VAL A 436 18.37 -9.07 12.33
CA VAL A 436 16.99 -8.55 12.19
C VAL A 436 16.48 -8.17 13.57
N ARG A 437 15.98 -6.94 13.75
CA ARG A 437 15.53 -6.40 15.05
C ARG A 437 14.12 -5.81 14.96
N ASN A 438 13.40 -5.81 16.09
CA ASN A 438 12.05 -5.21 16.19
C ASN A 438 11.15 -5.75 15.06
N LEU A 439 11.02 -7.09 15.03
CA LEU A 439 10.06 -7.78 14.18
C LEU A 439 8.66 -7.30 14.56
N ARG A 440 7.86 -6.94 13.56
CA ARG A 440 6.50 -6.44 13.71
C ARG A 440 5.59 -7.22 12.77
N LEU A 441 4.54 -7.76 13.37
CA LEU A 441 3.54 -8.56 12.71
C LEU A 441 2.23 -7.77 12.77
N SER A 442 1.53 -7.64 11.65
CA SER A 442 0.23 -6.96 11.60
C SER A 442 -0.72 -7.65 10.63
N THR A 443 -2.00 -7.70 10.99
CA THR A 443 -3.04 -8.47 10.33
C THR A 443 -4.16 -7.59 9.82
N GLU A 444 -4.53 -7.75 8.56
CA GLU A 444 -5.68 -7.09 7.94
C GLU A 444 -6.70 -8.14 7.49
N GLY A 445 -7.97 -7.96 7.86
CA GLY A 445 -9.07 -8.85 7.53
C GLY A 445 -10.12 -8.91 8.65
N GLU A 446 -11.27 -9.54 8.33
CA GLU A 446 -12.37 -9.77 9.27
C GLU A 446 -11.94 -10.71 10.41
N TYR A 447 -12.28 -10.39 11.67
CA TYR A 447 -11.82 -11.14 12.86
C TYR A 447 -10.30 -11.40 12.90
N SER A 448 -9.48 -10.39 12.60
CA SER A 448 -8.01 -10.50 12.63
C SER A 448 -7.43 -10.99 13.97
N ASN A 449 -8.19 -10.83 15.07
CA ASN A 449 -7.90 -11.33 16.42
C ASN A 449 -7.95 -12.87 16.57
N TRP A 450 -8.48 -13.60 15.59
CA TRP A 450 -8.40 -15.07 15.55
C TRP A 450 -6.99 -15.57 15.22
N LEU A 451 -6.16 -14.76 14.55
CA LEU A 451 -4.75 -15.07 14.29
C LEU A 451 -3.90 -14.57 15.45
N LYS A 452 -3.16 -15.47 16.09
CA LYS A 452 -2.29 -15.16 17.23
C LYS A 452 -0.86 -15.62 16.97
N GLU A 453 0.06 -14.67 16.93
CA GLU A 453 1.50 -14.94 16.91
C GLU A 453 2.06 -15.31 18.29
N ARG A 454 3.08 -16.17 18.29
CA ARG A 454 3.95 -16.43 19.43
C ARG A 454 5.39 -16.53 18.96
N HIS A 455 6.27 -15.77 19.61
CA HIS A 455 7.72 -15.83 19.44
C HIS A 455 8.38 -15.38 20.75
N ASP A 456 9.58 -15.89 21.02
CA ASP A 456 10.33 -15.73 22.28
C ASP A 456 11.68 -15.02 22.10
N PHE A 457 11.98 -14.56 20.87
CA PHE A 457 13.24 -13.92 20.51
C PHE A 457 13.09 -12.41 20.26
N ALA A 458 14.06 -11.61 20.72
CA ALA A 458 14.09 -10.16 20.48
C ALA A 458 14.73 -9.77 19.13
N LEU A 459 15.56 -10.65 18.56
CA LEU A 459 16.27 -10.47 17.29
C LEU A 459 16.64 -11.81 16.64
N ILE A 460 16.93 -11.78 15.34
CA ILE A 460 17.50 -12.90 14.57
C ILE A 460 18.96 -12.55 14.32
N PRO A 461 19.96 -13.30 14.84
CA PRO A 461 21.38 -13.03 14.57
C PRO A 461 21.75 -13.17 13.07
N PRO A 462 22.87 -12.57 12.63
CA PRO A 462 23.27 -12.63 11.22
C PRO A 462 23.50 -14.08 10.76
N GLY A 463 22.84 -14.49 9.67
CA GLY A 463 22.87 -15.84 9.13
C GLY A 463 22.17 -16.93 9.95
N GLU A 464 21.58 -16.60 11.09
CA GLU A 464 20.79 -17.54 11.90
C GLU A 464 19.32 -17.59 11.46
N SER A 465 18.62 -18.61 11.95
CA SER A 465 17.17 -18.77 11.83
C SER A 465 16.46 -18.68 13.18
N ARG A 466 15.24 -18.13 13.20
CA ARG A 466 14.34 -18.14 14.36
C ARG A 466 12.92 -18.50 13.92
N ASN A 467 12.15 -19.13 14.81
CA ASN A 467 10.83 -19.67 14.50
C ASN A 467 9.72 -18.83 15.13
N ILE A 468 8.66 -18.57 14.37
CA ILE A 468 7.44 -17.90 14.84
C ILE A 468 6.30 -18.89 14.70
N THR A 469 5.50 -19.05 15.75
CA THR A 469 4.25 -19.80 15.66
C THR A 469 3.11 -18.85 15.33
N ILE A 470 2.36 -19.13 14.26
CA ILE A 470 1.05 -18.53 13.97
C ILE A 470 0.00 -19.56 14.37
N VAL A 471 -0.92 -19.20 15.25
CA VAL A 471 -2.06 -20.04 15.65
C VAL A 471 -3.34 -19.39 15.17
N ILE A 472 -4.20 -20.15 14.49
CA ILE A 472 -5.57 -19.72 14.18
C ILE A 472 -6.53 -20.29 15.23
N GLN A 473 -7.36 -19.41 15.81
CA GLN A 473 -8.34 -19.72 16.85
C GLN A 473 -9.66 -19.00 16.54
N PRO A 474 -10.55 -19.58 15.71
CA PRO A 474 -11.86 -19.00 15.43
C PRO A 474 -12.74 -18.97 16.68
N GLY A 475 -13.49 -17.89 16.85
CA GLY A 475 -14.52 -17.78 17.89
C GLY A 475 -15.86 -18.41 17.46
N LEU A 476 -16.81 -18.50 18.40
CA LEU A 476 -18.14 -19.06 18.13
C LEU A 476 -19.05 -18.10 17.32
N GLU A 477 -18.65 -16.84 17.21
CA GLU A 477 -19.25 -15.83 16.33
C GLU A 477 -18.96 -16.05 14.83
N ALA A 478 -18.14 -17.05 14.49
CA ALA A 478 -17.69 -17.30 13.13
C ALA A 478 -18.84 -17.73 12.19
N VAL A 479 -19.12 -16.92 11.17
CA VAL A 479 -20.04 -17.27 10.08
C VAL A 479 -19.39 -18.34 9.19
N PRO A 480 -20.07 -19.43 8.81
CA PRO A 480 -19.57 -20.42 7.86
C PRO A 480 -19.29 -19.84 6.46
N LYS A 481 -18.00 -19.67 6.12
CA LYS A 481 -17.49 -19.22 4.81
C LYS A 481 -15.98 -19.42 4.72
N HIS A 482 -15.39 -19.09 3.58
CA HIS A 482 -13.95 -18.85 3.46
C HIS A 482 -13.57 -17.48 4.05
N TYR A 483 -12.51 -17.46 4.85
CA TYR A 483 -11.87 -16.25 5.35
C TYR A 483 -10.49 -16.11 4.72
N SER A 484 -10.12 -14.88 4.41
CA SER A 484 -8.80 -14.53 3.89
C SER A 484 -8.28 -13.29 4.61
N TRP A 485 -7.07 -13.41 5.16
CA TRP A 485 -6.35 -12.34 5.82
C TRP A 485 -5.09 -11.98 5.04
N THR A 486 -4.69 -10.72 5.14
CA THR A 486 -3.36 -10.29 4.72
C THR A 486 -2.49 -10.09 5.96
N TYR A 487 -1.42 -10.87 6.05
CA TYR A 487 -0.47 -10.86 7.14
C TYR A 487 0.80 -10.14 6.67
N TYR A 488 1.23 -9.13 7.41
CA TYR A 488 2.39 -8.30 7.09
C TYR A 488 3.51 -8.59 8.08
N LEU A 489 4.66 -9.04 7.56
CA LEU A 489 5.85 -9.33 8.34
C LEU A 489 6.92 -8.28 8.04
N SER A 490 7.17 -7.39 8.99
CA SER A 490 8.12 -6.28 8.85
C SER A 490 9.16 -6.32 9.97
N ALA A 491 10.27 -5.62 9.79
CA ALA A 491 11.26 -5.43 10.84
C ALA A 491 11.92 -4.07 10.70
N ARG A 492 12.77 -3.69 11.66
CA ARG A 492 13.60 -2.49 11.50
C ARG A 492 14.46 -2.61 10.24
N GLU A 493 14.47 -1.54 9.43
CA GLU A 493 15.21 -1.45 8.15
C GLU A 493 14.70 -2.39 7.03
N ILE A 494 13.59 -3.11 7.23
CA ILE A 494 12.99 -4.06 6.26
C ILE A 494 11.54 -3.68 5.96
N SER A 495 11.19 -3.53 4.68
CA SER A 495 9.80 -3.29 4.24
C SER A 495 8.91 -4.52 4.48
N ALA A 496 7.64 -4.29 4.81
CA ALA A 496 6.69 -5.36 5.12
C ALA A 496 6.54 -6.38 3.98
N LYS A 497 6.80 -7.65 4.29
CA LYS A 497 6.56 -8.79 3.40
C LYS A 497 5.13 -9.26 3.58
N ARG A 498 4.39 -9.38 2.47
CA ARG A 498 2.99 -9.82 2.44
C ARG A 498 2.91 -11.34 2.41
N VAL A 499 2.10 -11.90 3.30
CA VAL A 499 1.68 -13.31 3.29
C VAL A 499 0.14 -13.34 3.22
N GLN A 500 -0.42 -14.23 2.42
CA GLN A 500 -1.88 -14.47 2.43
C GLN A 500 -2.19 -15.62 3.36
N ILE A 501 -3.17 -15.47 4.25
CA ILE A 501 -3.61 -16.53 5.15
C ILE A 501 -5.07 -16.83 4.84
N ARG A 502 -5.41 -18.10 4.67
CA ARG A 502 -6.77 -18.59 4.40
C ARG A 502 -7.17 -19.65 5.39
N ALA A 503 -8.47 -19.71 5.65
CA ALA A 503 -9.12 -20.81 6.36
C ALA A 503 -10.60 -20.86 5.98
N LYS A 504 -11.22 -22.04 6.06
CA LYS A 504 -12.65 -22.24 5.85
C LYS A 504 -13.30 -22.60 7.18
N ILE A 505 -14.36 -21.89 7.59
CA ILE A 505 -15.09 -22.23 8.81
C ILE A 505 -16.22 -23.19 8.48
N VAL A 506 -16.26 -24.32 9.19
CA VAL A 506 -17.24 -25.40 8.99
C VAL A 506 -17.95 -25.69 10.33
N PRO A 507 -19.27 -25.42 10.47
CA PRO A 507 -20.02 -25.55 11.74
C PRO A 507 -20.36 -26.99 12.14
N LEU A 508 -19.69 -27.99 11.56
CA LEU A 508 -19.94 -29.42 11.75
C LEU A 508 -18.62 -30.17 11.96
N ASN A 509 -18.65 -31.26 12.72
CA ASN A 509 -17.56 -32.24 12.79
C ASN A 509 -17.78 -33.31 11.71
N ILE A 510 -17.32 -33.05 10.49
CA ILE A 510 -17.60 -33.86 9.30
C ILE A 510 -17.12 -35.32 9.46
N PRO A 511 -15.88 -35.61 9.90
CA PRO A 511 -15.42 -37.00 10.09
C PRO A 511 -16.22 -37.78 11.13
N GLU A 512 -16.72 -37.12 12.17
CA GLU A 512 -17.55 -37.75 13.20
C GLU A 512 -18.95 -38.06 12.67
N MET A 513 -19.55 -37.14 11.90
CA MET A 513 -20.86 -37.34 11.28
C MET A 513 -20.83 -38.43 10.20
N ILE A 514 -19.77 -38.50 9.37
CA ILE A 514 -19.57 -39.59 8.42
C ILE A 514 -19.41 -40.92 9.16
N LYS A 515 -18.61 -40.98 10.23
CA LYS A 515 -18.48 -42.20 11.05
C LYS A 515 -19.82 -42.65 11.64
N TYR A 516 -20.67 -41.71 12.07
CA TYR A 516 -21.99 -42.01 12.62
C TYR A 516 -22.95 -42.55 11.54
N LEU A 517 -22.95 -41.94 10.33
CA LEU A 517 -23.68 -42.46 9.18
C LEU A 517 -23.23 -43.87 8.80
N ASP A 518 -21.92 -44.10 8.69
CA ASP A 518 -21.36 -45.40 8.30
C ASP A 518 -21.70 -46.51 9.32
N ALA A 519 -21.83 -46.19 10.61
CA ALA A 519 -22.23 -47.15 11.65
C ALA A 519 -23.63 -47.74 11.42
N PHE A 520 -24.54 -47.01 10.76
CA PHE A 520 -25.87 -47.55 10.43
C PHE A 520 -25.84 -48.70 9.43
N ARG A 521 -24.77 -48.90 8.65
CA ARG A 521 -24.67 -50.07 7.76
C ARG A 521 -24.65 -51.40 8.50
N GLU A 522 -24.24 -51.41 9.76
CA GLU A 522 -24.25 -52.62 10.60
C GLU A 522 -25.57 -52.80 11.38
N SER A 523 -26.43 -51.77 11.40
CA SER A 523 -27.67 -51.68 12.19
C SER A 523 -28.79 -52.62 11.73
N GLN A 524 -29.83 -52.76 12.57
CA GLN A 524 -31.01 -53.56 12.22
C GLN A 524 -31.85 -52.87 11.14
N LEU A 525 -31.92 -51.52 11.15
CA LEU A 525 -32.56 -50.73 10.09
C LEU A 525 -32.02 -51.07 8.70
N HIS A 526 -30.70 -51.11 8.53
CA HIS A 526 -30.09 -51.38 7.23
C HIS A 526 -30.34 -52.81 6.74
N ARG A 527 -30.38 -53.79 7.66
CA ARG A 527 -30.66 -55.20 7.35
C ARG A 527 -32.11 -55.41 6.92
N SER A 528 -33.06 -54.79 7.62
CA SER A 528 -34.49 -54.88 7.29
C SER A 528 -34.88 -54.02 6.09
N TYR A 529 -34.27 -52.84 5.95
CA TYR A 529 -34.59 -51.85 4.91
C TYR A 529 -33.31 -51.36 4.21
N PRO A 530 -32.79 -52.12 3.22
CA PRO A 530 -31.61 -51.71 2.43
C PRO A 530 -31.76 -50.38 1.68
N SER A 531 -33.00 -49.86 1.52
CA SER A 531 -33.26 -48.52 1.01
C SER A 531 -32.62 -47.40 1.85
N SER A 532 -32.34 -47.65 3.12
CA SER A 532 -31.60 -46.74 4.01
C SER A 532 -30.17 -46.45 3.52
N GLU A 533 -29.55 -47.30 2.70
CA GLU A 533 -28.23 -47.03 2.12
C GLU A 533 -28.21 -45.75 1.27
N TYR A 534 -29.32 -45.41 0.59
CA TYR A 534 -29.42 -44.16 -0.16
C TYR A 534 -29.44 -42.92 0.75
N ILE A 535 -29.89 -43.05 2.01
CA ILE A 535 -29.80 -41.99 3.01
C ILE A 535 -28.35 -41.85 3.50
N ILE A 536 -27.72 -42.99 3.83
CA ILE A 536 -26.34 -43.06 4.35
C ILE A 536 -25.33 -42.55 3.32
N SER A 537 -25.34 -43.12 2.11
CA SER A 537 -24.39 -42.78 1.04
C SER A 537 -24.50 -41.33 0.60
N ASN A 538 -25.69 -40.83 0.27
CA ASN A 538 -25.87 -39.42 -0.10
C ASN A 538 -25.57 -38.47 1.07
N GLY A 539 -25.82 -38.87 2.32
CA GLY A 539 -25.41 -38.11 3.51
C GLY A 539 -23.90 -37.96 3.62
N THR A 540 -23.16 -39.05 3.38
CA THR A 540 -21.69 -39.06 3.39
C THR A 540 -21.11 -38.25 2.22
N GLU A 541 -21.64 -38.41 1.00
CA GLU A 541 -21.21 -37.60 -0.17
C GLU A 541 -21.49 -36.11 0.02
N LEU A 542 -22.69 -35.75 0.53
CA LEU A 542 -23.04 -34.37 0.88
C LEU A 542 -22.03 -33.77 1.86
N LEU A 543 -21.65 -34.49 2.91
CA LEU A 543 -20.67 -34.03 3.89
C LEU A 543 -19.27 -33.86 3.28
N GLN A 544 -18.82 -34.78 2.41
CA GLN A 544 -17.53 -34.67 1.72
C GLN A 544 -17.49 -33.48 0.74
N ASP A 545 -18.54 -33.29 -0.06
CA ASP A 545 -18.56 -32.21 -1.06
C ASP A 545 -18.76 -30.84 -0.41
N ILE A 546 -19.43 -30.76 0.74
CA ILE A 546 -19.46 -29.57 1.61
C ILE A 546 -18.07 -29.22 2.15
N GLU A 547 -17.22 -30.20 2.49
CA GLU A 547 -15.84 -29.91 2.91
C GLU A 547 -15.01 -29.31 1.77
N ARG A 548 -15.21 -29.79 0.53
CA ARG A 548 -14.43 -29.39 -0.65
C ARG A 548 -14.93 -28.12 -1.36
N SER A 549 -16.23 -27.84 -1.30
CA SER A 549 -16.88 -26.80 -2.13
C SER A 549 -17.04 -25.44 -1.42
N GLU A 550 -17.25 -24.37 -2.18
CA GLU A 550 -17.70 -23.09 -1.61
C GLU A 550 -19.23 -23.10 -1.45
N ILE A 551 -19.69 -22.87 -0.21
CA ILE A 551 -21.09 -22.99 0.20
C ILE A 551 -21.58 -21.64 0.72
N GLY A 552 -22.75 -21.20 0.25
CA GLY A 552 -23.36 -19.94 0.64
C GLY A 552 -23.89 -19.93 2.07
N VAL A 553 -24.01 -18.73 2.66
CA VAL A 553 -24.47 -18.56 4.06
C VAL A 553 -25.88 -19.11 4.28
N GLU A 554 -26.79 -18.98 3.31
CA GLU A 554 -28.15 -19.51 3.41
C GLU A 554 -28.19 -21.05 3.37
N ASP A 555 -27.33 -21.69 2.58
CA ASP A 555 -27.21 -23.16 2.56
C ASP A 555 -26.64 -23.65 3.89
N TRP A 556 -25.65 -22.95 4.44
CA TRP A 556 -25.08 -23.23 5.75
C TRP A 556 -26.04 -23.08 6.93
N ARG A 557 -27.18 -22.39 6.78
CA ARG A 557 -28.27 -22.41 7.78
C ARG A 557 -29.06 -23.71 7.75
N LYS A 558 -29.25 -24.29 6.57
CA LYS A 558 -30.04 -25.51 6.35
C LYS A 558 -29.23 -26.79 6.58
N ILE A 559 -27.98 -26.82 6.12
CA ILE A 559 -27.09 -27.99 6.17
C ILE A 559 -26.98 -28.62 7.58
N PRO A 560 -26.72 -27.88 8.68
CA PRO A 560 -26.66 -28.47 10.02
C PRO A 560 -27.98 -29.08 10.48
N VAL A 561 -29.10 -28.50 10.08
CA VAL A 561 -30.45 -28.98 10.41
C VAL A 561 -30.77 -30.24 9.60
N LEU A 562 -30.47 -30.22 8.30
CA LEU A 562 -30.61 -31.36 7.39
C LEU A 562 -29.82 -32.58 7.87
N VAL A 563 -28.52 -32.39 8.16
CA VAL A 563 -27.64 -33.49 8.62
C VAL A 563 -28.11 -34.03 9.98
N ARG A 564 -28.40 -33.17 10.96
CA ARG A 564 -28.89 -33.62 12.27
C ARG A 564 -30.22 -34.37 12.15
N ALA A 565 -31.18 -33.86 11.36
CA ALA A 565 -32.45 -34.54 11.13
C ALA A 565 -32.26 -35.88 10.39
N THR A 566 -31.26 -35.98 9.50
CA THR A 566 -30.90 -37.26 8.85
C THR A 566 -30.36 -38.29 9.85
N LEU A 567 -29.51 -37.88 10.79
CA LEU A 567 -29.04 -38.78 11.86
C LEU A 567 -30.19 -39.19 12.77
N SER A 568 -30.97 -38.24 13.30
CA SER A 568 -32.11 -38.52 14.18
C SER A 568 -33.21 -39.35 13.51
N LEU A 569 -33.37 -39.25 12.18
CA LEU A 569 -34.23 -40.16 11.44
C LEU A 569 -33.72 -41.60 11.47
N LEU A 570 -32.44 -41.81 11.18
CA LEU A 570 -31.84 -43.14 11.16
C LEU A 570 -31.82 -43.77 12.56
N ASP A 571 -31.52 -42.98 13.60
CA ASP A 571 -31.64 -43.38 15.01
C ASP A 571 -33.07 -43.85 15.30
N ALA A 572 -34.06 -42.98 15.10
CA ALA A 572 -35.46 -43.26 15.45
C ALA A 572 -36.07 -44.42 14.65
N LEU A 573 -35.73 -44.58 13.36
CA LEU A 573 -36.17 -45.74 12.57
C LEU A 573 -35.52 -47.04 13.05
N ASN A 574 -34.24 -47.02 13.42
CA ASN A 574 -33.56 -48.19 13.96
C ASN A 574 -34.09 -48.59 15.34
N ASP A 575 -34.26 -47.62 16.23
CA ASP A 575 -34.72 -47.85 17.59
C ASP A 575 -36.18 -48.34 17.60
N SER A 576 -37.04 -47.81 16.71
CA SER A 576 -38.38 -48.34 16.50
C SER A 576 -38.38 -49.84 16.19
N ILE A 577 -37.52 -50.29 15.27
CA ILE A 577 -37.38 -51.70 14.89
C ILE A 577 -36.89 -52.56 16.08
N ILE A 578 -36.00 -52.02 16.91
CA ILE A 578 -35.49 -52.69 18.12
C ILE A 578 -36.59 -52.81 19.19
N HIS A 579 -37.31 -51.72 19.47
CA HIS A 579 -38.42 -51.73 20.44
C HIS A 579 -39.56 -52.66 19.98
N SER A 580 -39.93 -52.63 18.70
CA SER A 580 -40.92 -53.55 18.12
C SER A 580 -40.52 -55.03 18.26
N ALA A 581 -39.25 -55.36 17.98
CA ALA A 581 -38.72 -56.71 18.17
C ALA A 581 -38.77 -57.16 19.64
N ASN A 582 -38.62 -56.23 20.59
CA ASN A 582 -38.76 -56.46 22.02
C ASN A 582 -40.22 -56.42 22.53
N ARG A 583 -41.22 -56.22 21.66
CA ARG A 583 -42.65 -56.03 21.96
C ARG A 583 -42.99 -54.76 22.75
N ASP A 584 -42.12 -53.76 22.71
CA ASP A 584 -42.29 -52.46 23.35
C ASP A 584 -42.91 -51.45 22.36
N TYR A 585 -44.20 -51.65 22.08
CA TYR A 585 -44.87 -50.97 20.96
C TYR A 585 -45.14 -49.48 21.20
N ASP A 586 -45.25 -49.05 22.46
CA ASP A 586 -45.36 -47.63 22.82
C ASP A 586 -44.13 -46.86 22.32
N HIS A 587 -42.94 -47.24 22.80
CA HIS A 587 -41.69 -46.61 22.38
C HIS A 587 -41.40 -46.83 20.88
N ALA A 588 -41.83 -47.96 20.29
CA ALA A 588 -41.70 -48.17 18.85
C ALA A 588 -42.49 -47.14 18.03
N VAL A 589 -43.70 -46.79 18.47
CA VAL A 589 -44.57 -45.79 17.83
C VAL A 589 -44.11 -44.36 18.12
N GLU A 590 -43.65 -44.05 19.32
CA GLU A 590 -43.05 -42.75 19.66
C GLU A 590 -41.83 -42.46 18.78
N ASN A 591 -40.97 -43.46 18.56
CA ASN A 591 -39.84 -43.34 17.64
C ASN A 591 -40.29 -43.15 16.19
N LEU A 592 -41.38 -43.79 15.72
CA LEU A 592 -41.92 -43.52 14.37
C LEU A 592 -42.53 -42.12 14.22
N LEU A 593 -43.08 -41.56 15.29
CA LEU A 593 -43.51 -40.16 15.32
C LEU A 593 -42.29 -39.22 15.20
N ALA A 594 -41.21 -39.48 15.95
CA ALA A 594 -39.95 -38.74 15.85
C ALA A 594 -39.29 -38.87 14.46
N ALA A 595 -39.35 -40.05 13.84
CA ALA A 595 -38.91 -40.28 12.47
C ALA A 595 -39.73 -39.44 11.46
N SER A 596 -41.07 -39.40 11.59
CA SER A 596 -41.93 -38.58 10.72
C SER A 596 -41.64 -37.08 10.81
N VAL A 597 -41.37 -36.57 12.02
CA VAL A 597 -40.92 -35.18 12.25
C VAL A 597 -39.54 -34.93 11.62
N SER A 598 -38.62 -35.89 11.76
CA SER A 598 -37.27 -35.81 11.19
C SER A 598 -37.31 -35.78 9.65
N THR A 599 -38.09 -36.66 9.02
CA THR A 599 -38.34 -36.68 7.57
C THR A 599 -38.96 -35.37 7.06
N SER A 600 -39.93 -34.80 7.80
CA SER A 600 -40.50 -33.48 7.47
C SER A 600 -39.47 -32.36 7.56
N THR A 601 -38.56 -32.44 8.54
CA THR A 601 -37.46 -31.48 8.75
C THR A 601 -36.41 -31.59 7.64
N ILE A 602 -36.05 -32.80 7.21
CA ILE A 602 -35.17 -33.07 6.07
C ILE A 602 -35.76 -32.46 4.79
N SER A 603 -37.02 -32.78 4.48
CA SER A 603 -37.72 -32.26 3.30
C SER A 603 -37.78 -30.72 3.26
N SER A 604 -38.02 -30.08 4.41
CA SER A 604 -38.05 -28.61 4.51
C SER A 604 -36.70 -27.94 4.32
N ASN A 605 -35.59 -28.67 4.50
CA ASN A 605 -34.21 -28.15 4.45
C ASN A 605 -33.38 -28.66 3.25
N SER A 606 -33.93 -29.54 2.41
CA SER A 606 -33.22 -30.12 1.25
C SER A 606 -33.04 -29.18 0.06
N LEU A 607 -33.85 -28.11 -0.01
CA LEU A 607 -33.75 -27.09 -1.07
C LEU A 607 -32.55 -26.16 -0.81
N LEU A 608 -31.36 -26.61 -1.20
CA LEU A 608 -30.10 -25.87 -1.16
C LEU A 608 -29.85 -25.13 -2.49
N ASN A 609 -29.06 -24.06 -2.48
CA ASN A 609 -28.77 -23.23 -3.65
C ASN A 609 -27.55 -23.72 -4.46
N ASN A 610 -26.62 -24.45 -3.84
CA ASN A 610 -25.49 -25.07 -4.55
C ASN A 610 -25.94 -26.40 -5.21
N ASP A 611 -25.96 -26.42 -6.55
CA ASP A 611 -26.47 -27.52 -7.39
C ASP A 611 -25.95 -28.92 -7.01
N ARG A 612 -24.67 -29.05 -6.61
CA ARG A 612 -24.08 -30.35 -6.27
C ARG A 612 -24.68 -30.94 -5.00
N ILE A 613 -24.72 -30.13 -3.94
CA ILE A 613 -25.24 -30.57 -2.64
C ILE A 613 -26.77 -30.58 -2.61
N PHE A 614 -27.42 -29.78 -3.47
CA PHE A 614 -28.86 -29.85 -3.72
C PHE A 614 -29.27 -31.25 -4.19
N GLY A 615 -28.56 -31.84 -5.17
CA GLY A 615 -28.82 -33.20 -5.65
C GLY A 615 -28.84 -34.21 -4.49
N TYR A 616 -27.74 -34.31 -3.75
CA TYR A 616 -27.65 -35.20 -2.58
C TYR A 616 -28.74 -34.92 -1.54
N ALA A 617 -29.02 -33.65 -1.21
CA ALA A 617 -30.02 -33.27 -0.23
C ALA A 617 -31.45 -33.68 -0.64
N THR A 618 -31.79 -33.56 -1.93
CA THR A 618 -33.10 -34.00 -2.45
C THR A 618 -33.24 -35.52 -2.49
N GLU A 619 -32.17 -36.26 -2.84
CA GLU A 619 -32.15 -37.73 -2.79
C GLU A 619 -32.24 -38.27 -1.35
N ILE A 620 -31.60 -37.61 -0.38
CA ILE A 620 -31.79 -37.89 1.05
C ILE A 620 -33.26 -37.69 1.43
N ALA A 621 -33.87 -36.58 1.04
CA ALA A 621 -35.28 -36.30 1.36
C ALA A 621 -36.25 -37.33 0.76
N ALA A 622 -36.06 -37.71 -0.51
CA ALA A 622 -36.88 -38.72 -1.18
C ALA A 622 -36.68 -40.12 -0.55
N SER A 623 -35.44 -40.47 -0.20
CA SER A 623 -35.10 -41.76 0.42
C SER A 623 -35.60 -41.86 1.87
N ALA A 624 -35.50 -40.77 2.63
CA ALA A 624 -36.03 -40.62 3.98
C ALA A 624 -37.56 -40.80 3.99
N ASP A 625 -38.25 -40.07 3.11
CA ASP A 625 -39.70 -40.13 2.92
C ASP A 625 -40.18 -41.52 2.49
N ARG A 626 -39.47 -42.17 1.56
CA ARG A 626 -39.75 -43.55 1.16
C ARG A 626 -39.55 -44.54 2.30
N THR A 627 -38.35 -44.58 2.90
CA THR A 627 -38.01 -45.55 3.95
C THR A 627 -38.89 -45.37 5.19
N THR A 628 -39.21 -44.13 5.58
CA THR A 628 -40.15 -43.86 6.67
C THR A 628 -41.53 -44.44 6.38
N ARG A 629 -42.08 -44.23 5.17
CA ARG A 629 -43.40 -44.80 4.81
C ARG A 629 -43.38 -46.32 4.78
N ASP A 630 -42.31 -46.93 4.29
CA ASP A 630 -42.18 -48.38 4.19
C ASP A 630 -42.16 -49.00 5.61
N VAL A 631 -41.32 -48.49 6.53
CA VAL A 631 -41.28 -48.91 7.94
C VAL A 631 -42.62 -48.70 8.64
N VAL A 632 -43.19 -47.48 8.58
CA VAL A 632 -44.46 -47.14 9.25
C VAL A 632 -45.61 -48.02 8.73
N ARG A 633 -45.62 -48.38 7.45
CA ARG A 633 -46.66 -49.23 6.85
C ARG A 633 -46.53 -50.69 7.26
N GLU A 634 -45.33 -51.24 7.35
CA GLU A 634 -45.13 -52.61 7.81
C GLU A 634 -45.47 -52.73 9.30
N GLU A 635 -45.04 -51.76 10.13
CA GLU A 635 -45.35 -51.73 11.55
C GLU A 635 -46.87 -51.55 11.81
N ALA A 636 -47.54 -50.65 11.09
CA ALA A 636 -49.00 -50.47 11.19
C ALA A 636 -49.78 -51.76 10.87
N LYS A 637 -49.36 -52.50 9.84
CA LYS A 637 -49.96 -53.80 9.47
C LYS A 637 -49.68 -54.89 10.50
N MET A 638 -48.45 -54.94 11.03
CA MET A 638 -48.08 -55.89 12.07
C MET A 638 -48.93 -55.68 13.33
N LEU A 639 -49.11 -54.43 13.75
CA LEU A 639 -49.97 -54.05 14.88
C LEU A 639 -51.47 -54.34 14.62
N GLU A 640 -51.98 -54.06 13.41
CA GLU A 640 -53.36 -54.41 13.01
C GLU A 640 -53.60 -55.94 13.07
N LEU A 641 -52.64 -56.73 12.59
CA LEU A 641 -52.69 -58.19 12.63
C LEU A 641 -52.55 -58.75 14.05
N ARG A 642 -51.66 -58.17 14.88
CA ARG A 642 -51.53 -58.52 16.30
C ARG A 642 -52.83 -58.23 17.05
N ALA A 643 -53.40 -57.04 16.88
CA ALA A 643 -54.69 -56.67 17.47
C ALA A 643 -55.80 -57.68 17.10
N TRP A 644 -55.93 -57.98 15.81
CA TRP A 644 -56.90 -58.96 15.32
C TRP A 644 -56.68 -60.37 15.90
N SER A 645 -55.42 -60.81 16.00
CA SER A 645 -55.07 -62.11 16.59
C SER A 645 -55.42 -62.18 18.07
N ILE A 646 -55.11 -61.15 18.86
CA ILE A 646 -55.46 -61.07 20.28
C ILE A 646 -56.98 -61.10 20.43
N LYS A 647 -57.71 -60.21 19.73
CA LYS A 647 -59.18 -60.21 19.70
C LYS A 647 -59.77 -61.59 19.42
N LYS A 648 -59.22 -62.34 18.45
CA LYS A 648 -59.68 -63.71 18.13
C LYS A 648 -59.36 -64.74 19.22
N ALA A 649 -58.23 -64.61 19.91
CA ALA A 649 -57.89 -65.45 21.05
C ALA A 649 -58.84 -65.18 22.23
N VAL A 650 -59.10 -63.92 22.57
CA VAL A 650 -60.05 -63.52 23.64
C VAL A 650 -61.48 -63.95 23.31
N GLU A 651 -61.93 -63.80 22.05
CA GLU A 651 -63.25 -64.27 21.61
C GLU A 651 -63.43 -65.79 21.82
N HIS A 652 -62.36 -66.59 21.65
CA HIS A 652 -62.37 -68.04 21.94
C HIS A 652 -62.29 -68.34 23.45
N ALA A 653 -61.51 -67.56 24.20
CA ALA A 653 -61.27 -67.79 25.63
C ALA A 653 -62.45 -67.43 26.55
N ARG A 654 -63.58 -66.95 25.99
CA ARG A 654 -64.79 -66.56 26.75
C ARG A 654 -65.33 -67.66 27.68
N ASN A 655 -65.06 -68.95 27.38
CA ASN A 655 -65.49 -70.10 28.18
C ASN A 655 -64.33 -70.98 28.69
N ASP A 656 -63.10 -70.80 28.20
CA ASP A 656 -61.91 -71.60 28.57
C ASP A 656 -60.64 -70.76 28.42
N MET A 657 -60.08 -70.35 29.56
CA MET A 657 -58.87 -69.52 29.67
C MET A 657 -57.55 -70.30 29.59
N SER A 658 -57.59 -71.64 29.52
CA SER A 658 -56.38 -72.48 29.63
C SER A 658 -55.34 -72.24 28.54
N LYS A 659 -55.76 -71.68 27.40
CA LYS A 659 -54.92 -71.42 26.22
C LYS A 659 -54.58 -69.94 26.00
N LEU A 660 -55.12 -69.03 26.82
CA LEU A 660 -54.93 -67.59 26.68
C LEU A 660 -53.66 -67.13 27.38
N LYS A 661 -52.75 -66.47 26.65
CA LYS A 661 -51.51 -65.93 27.23
C LYS A 661 -51.78 -64.69 28.11
N GLU A 662 -50.77 -64.29 28.87
CA GLU A 662 -50.83 -63.10 29.73
C GLU A 662 -50.94 -61.80 28.93
N ASP A 663 -50.30 -61.73 27.75
CA ASP A 663 -50.37 -60.60 26.80
C ASP A 663 -51.54 -60.68 25.80
N GLU A 664 -52.52 -61.55 26.04
CA GLU A 664 -53.69 -61.73 25.16
C GLU A 664 -54.98 -61.33 25.89
N ASN A 665 -55.29 -60.03 25.91
CA ASN A 665 -56.47 -59.46 26.58
C ASN A 665 -57.13 -58.33 25.74
N VAL A 666 -58.35 -57.91 26.10
CA VAL A 666 -59.11 -56.92 25.33
C VAL A 666 -58.40 -55.56 25.27
N LEU A 667 -57.87 -55.08 26.40
CA LEU A 667 -57.16 -53.81 26.47
C LEU A 667 -55.92 -53.79 25.56
N GLU A 668 -55.12 -54.86 25.56
CA GLU A 668 -53.95 -55.00 24.69
C GLU A 668 -54.31 -54.97 23.20
N SER A 669 -55.44 -55.61 22.83
CA SER A 669 -55.98 -55.50 21.47
C SER A 669 -56.40 -54.08 21.12
N ALA A 670 -57.02 -53.35 22.06
CA ALA A 670 -57.44 -51.96 21.86
C ALA A 670 -56.22 -51.03 21.70
N LEU A 671 -55.16 -51.24 22.48
CA LEU A 671 -53.89 -50.53 22.36
C LEU A 671 -53.23 -50.81 20.99
N CYS A 672 -53.11 -52.08 20.58
CA CYS A 672 -52.57 -52.42 19.25
C CYS A 672 -53.36 -51.73 18.10
N TYR A 673 -54.70 -51.66 18.17
CA TYR A 673 -55.50 -50.88 17.22
C TYR A 673 -55.28 -49.36 17.32
N GLN A 674 -55.05 -48.80 18.52
CA GLN A 674 -54.69 -47.39 18.71
C GLN A 674 -53.34 -47.05 18.06
N HIS A 675 -52.34 -47.91 18.22
CA HIS A 675 -51.03 -47.74 17.61
C HIS A 675 -51.11 -47.83 16.09
N ALA A 676 -51.78 -48.85 15.55
CA ALA A 676 -52.04 -48.98 14.11
C ALA A 676 -52.77 -47.74 13.55
N ALA A 677 -53.82 -47.25 14.23
CA ALA A 677 -54.55 -46.04 13.84
C ALA A 677 -53.67 -44.78 13.81
N THR A 678 -52.73 -44.66 14.75
CA THR A 678 -51.75 -43.57 14.81
C THR A 678 -50.82 -43.62 13.61
N LEU A 679 -50.24 -44.79 13.31
CA LEU A 679 -49.32 -44.99 12.19
C LEU A 679 -50.00 -44.83 10.82
N TYR A 680 -51.22 -45.37 10.63
CA TYR A 680 -52.02 -45.08 9.43
C TYR A 680 -52.40 -43.60 9.29
N GLY A 681 -52.44 -42.86 10.41
CA GLY A 681 -52.54 -41.40 10.42
C GLY A 681 -51.35 -40.71 9.78
N LEU A 682 -50.12 -41.16 10.08
CA LEU A 682 -48.88 -40.63 9.49
C LEU A 682 -48.78 -40.93 7.98
N LEU A 683 -49.29 -42.08 7.55
CA LEU A 683 -49.38 -42.45 6.13
C LEU A 683 -50.50 -41.71 5.37
N ASN A 684 -51.35 -40.91 6.06
CA ASN A 684 -52.57 -40.31 5.53
C ASN A 684 -53.56 -41.35 4.94
N GLU A 685 -53.49 -42.61 5.37
CA GLU A 685 -54.37 -43.71 4.95
C GLU A 685 -55.69 -43.64 5.75
N ARG A 686 -56.49 -42.62 5.44
CA ARG A 686 -57.70 -42.23 6.19
C ARG A 686 -58.68 -43.38 6.45
N GLN A 687 -58.90 -44.24 5.46
CA GLN A 687 -59.82 -45.37 5.60
C GLN A 687 -59.30 -46.36 6.66
N LYS A 688 -58.06 -46.84 6.52
CA LYS A 688 -57.42 -47.77 7.46
C LYS A 688 -57.35 -47.23 8.88
N ARG A 689 -57.06 -45.93 9.02
CA ARG A 689 -57.12 -45.24 10.32
C ARG A 689 -58.52 -45.30 10.95
N GLN A 690 -59.59 -45.05 10.18
CA GLN A 690 -60.96 -45.10 10.71
C GLN A 690 -61.41 -46.53 11.04
N GLU A 691 -61.02 -47.53 10.23
CA GLU A 691 -61.23 -48.95 10.54
C GLU A 691 -60.60 -49.32 11.90
N CYS A 692 -59.34 -48.92 12.14
CA CYS A 692 -58.65 -49.18 13.40
C CYS A 692 -59.25 -48.40 14.59
N ILE A 693 -59.70 -47.14 14.40
CA ILE A 693 -60.38 -46.36 15.45
C ILE A 693 -61.71 -47.03 15.83
N TYR A 694 -62.48 -47.50 14.85
CA TYR A 694 -63.74 -48.20 15.08
C TYR A 694 -63.53 -49.51 15.82
N GLU A 695 -62.57 -50.34 15.41
CA GLU A 695 -62.25 -51.58 16.11
C GLU A 695 -61.68 -51.33 17.51
N LYS A 696 -60.85 -50.29 17.71
CA LYS A 696 -60.47 -49.84 19.06
C LYS A 696 -61.70 -49.53 19.91
N SER A 697 -62.63 -48.71 19.42
CA SER A 697 -63.84 -48.33 20.17
C SER A 697 -64.59 -49.58 20.61
N LYS A 698 -64.82 -50.51 19.69
CA LYS A 698 -65.49 -51.79 19.98
C LYS A 698 -64.75 -52.65 21.01
N MET A 699 -63.42 -52.63 21.03
CA MET A 699 -62.65 -53.31 22.08
C MET A 699 -62.78 -52.60 23.42
N MET A 700 -62.78 -51.26 23.46
CA MET A 700 -62.99 -50.50 24.70
C MET A 700 -64.42 -50.69 25.25
N ASP A 701 -65.44 -50.66 24.40
CA ASP A 701 -66.82 -50.96 24.80
C ASP A 701 -66.94 -52.37 25.43
N TRP A 702 -66.20 -53.34 24.89
CA TRP A 702 -66.14 -54.72 25.42
C TRP A 702 -65.31 -54.84 26.71
N HIS A 703 -64.23 -54.06 26.84
CA HIS A 703 -63.47 -53.95 28.09
C HIS A 703 -64.36 -53.38 29.21
N ASP A 704 -65.06 -52.27 28.95
CA ASP A 704 -65.97 -51.64 29.90
C ASP A 704 -67.12 -52.59 30.29
N GLU A 705 -67.70 -53.32 29.34
CA GLU A 705 -68.70 -54.39 29.60
C GLU A 705 -68.13 -55.45 30.55
N LEU A 706 -66.92 -55.98 30.28
CA LEU A 706 -66.29 -57.01 31.10
C LEU A 706 -65.93 -56.52 32.51
N VAL A 707 -65.40 -55.29 32.64
CA VAL A 707 -65.03 -54.69 33.92
C VAL A 707 -66.26 -54.36 34.76
N SER A 708 -67.31 -53.82 34.15
CA SER A 708 -68.60 -53.58 34.81
C SER A 708 -69.20 -54.89 35.31
N ASP A 709 -69.31 -55.90 34.45
CA ASP A 709 -69.83 -57.23 34.78
C ASP A 709 -69.02 -57.93 35.89
N ALA A 710 -67.69 -57.79 35.88
CA ALA A 710 -66.82 -58.37 36.91
C ALA A 710 -67.04 -57.70 38.27
N THR A 711 -67.17 -56.38 38.27
CA THR A 711 -67.43 -55.56 39.46
C THR A 711 -68.81 -55.88 40.05
N ASP A 712 -69.82 -56.04 39.19
CA ASP A 712 -71.18 -56.46 39.57
C ASP A 712 -71.20 -57.85 40.23
N LEU A 713 -70.43 -58.81 39.70
CA LEU A 713 -70.28 -60.15 40.27
C LEU A 713 -69.58 -60.10 41.64
N ARG A 714 -68.51 -59.32 41.76
CA ARG A 714 -67.79 -59.11 43.01
C ARG A 714 -68.67 -58.47 44.10
N ILE A 715 -69.42 -57.41 43.78
CA ILE A 715 -70.36 -56.77 44.72
C ILE A 715 -71.44 -57.77 45.17
N ARG A 716 -71.92 -58.64 44.28
CA ARG A 716 -72.87 -59.71 44.65
C ARG A 716 -72.26 -60.76 45.56
N ALA A 717 -71.00 -61.14 45.34
CA ALA A 717 -70.28 -62.07 46.21
C ALA A 717 -70.11 -61.47 47.62
N GLU A 718 -69.59 -60.24 47.71
CA GLU A 718 -69.43 -59.49 48.97
C GLU A 718 -70.77 -59.33 49.71
N GLY A 719 -71.86 -59.02 48.98
CA GLY A 719 -73.21 -58.95 49.52
C GLY A 719 -73.70 -60.27 50.13
N ILE A 720 -73.57 -61.38 49.40
CA ILE A 720 -73.95 -62.72 49.88
C ILE A 720 -73.16 -63.13 51.13
N ILE A 721 -71.86 -62.82 51.17
CA ILE A 721 -71.00 -63.09 52.32
C ILE A 721 -71.44 -62.27 53.54
N SER A 722 -71.75 -60.99 53.36
CA SER A 722 -72.24 -60.13 54.45
C SER A 722 -73.58 -60.65 54.99
N ASP A 723 -74.51 -60.95 54.09
CA ASP A 723 -75.83 -61.52 54.38
C ASP A 723 -75.75 -62.84 55.17
N SER A 724 -74.81 -63.72 54.81
CA SER A 724 -74.60 -65.00 55.51
C SER A 724 -73.88 -64.82 56.86
N ARG A 725 -72.92 -63.90 56.95
CA ARG A 725 -72.26 -63.53 58.22
C ARG A 725 -73.23 -62.94 59.25
N GLU A 726 -74.30 -62.28 58.82
CA GLU A 726 -75.36 -61.75 59.71
C GLU A 726 -76.45 -62.77 60.06
N ARG A 727 -76.87 -63.63 59.11
CA ARG A 727 -78.00 -64.56 59.30
C ARG A 727 -77.60 -65.95 59.78
N ASP A 728 -76.54 -66.52 59.21
CA ASP A 728 -76.18 -67.92 59.43
C ASP A 728 -75.17 -68.09 60.57
N LEU A 729 -74.27 -67.11 60.74
CA LEU A 729 -73.13 -67.16 61.65
C LEU A 729 -73.31 -66.35 62.94
N VAL A 730 -72.61 -66.76 63.99
CA VAL A 730 -72.52 -66.02 65.26
C VAL A 730 -71.11 -65.48 65.44
N ARG A 731 -70.97 -64.17 65.63
CA ARG A 731 -69.68 -63.54 65.94
C ARG A 731 -69.31 -63.77 67.40
N VAL A 732 -68.22 -64.50 67.64
CA VAL A 732 -67.64 -64.70 68.98
C VAL A 732 -66.24 -64.09 69.00
N TRP A 733 -66.07 -63.06 69.83
CA TRP A 733 -64.90 -62.17 69.84
C TRP A 733 -64.61 -61.60 68.43
N ASN A 734 -63.55 -62.08 67.78
CA ASN A 734 -63.12 -61.64 66.45
C ASN A 734 -63.14 -62.76 65.41
N ARG A 735 -64.01 -63.75 65.57
CA ARG A 735 -64.26 -64.81 64.58
C ARG A 735 -65.75 -65.02 64.39
N TYR A 736 -66.15 -65.36 63.17
CA TYR A 736 -67.48 -65.87 62.88
C TYR A 736 -67.48 -67.39 63.10
N LEU A 737 -68.52 -67.90 63.75
CA LEU A 737 -68.70 -69.32 64.05
C LEU A 737 -70.09 -69.75 63.61
N LEU A 738 -70.17 -70.83 62.84
CA LEU A 738 -71.42 -71.54 62.61
C LEU A 738 -71.69 -72.40 63.85
N LEU A 739 -72.71 -72.02 64.64
CA LEU A 739 -73.08 -72.71 65.89
C LEU A 739 -74.43 -73.43 65.83
N ASN A 740 -75.27 -73.11 64.83
CA ASN A 740 -76.56 -73.74 64.61
C ASN A 740 -76.46 -74.75 63.44
N PRO A 741 -76.61 -76.06 63.67
CA PRO A 741 -76.54 -77.06 62.61
C PRO A 741 -77.58 -76.88 61.50
N TYR A 742 -78.74 -76.29 61.79
CA TYR A 742 -79.78 -76.03 60.78
C TYR A 742 -79.40 -74.92 59.78
N ASN A 743 -78.38 -74.11 60.07
CA ASN A 743 -77.87 -73.06 59.17
C ASN A 743 -76.69 -73.55 58.30
N TYR A 744 -76.30 -74.83 58.38
CA TYR A 744 -75.15 -75.33 57.61
C TYR A 744 -75.40 -75.27 56.10
N ASP A 745 -76.54 -75.76 55.64
CA ASP A 745 -76.87 -75.81 54.21
C ASP A 745 -77.01 -74.41 53.60
N THR A 746 -77.57 -73.45 54.35
CA THR A 746 -77.69 -72.04 53.92
C THR A 746 -76.35 -71.33 53.87
N PHE A 747 -75.48 -71.55 54.87
CA PHE A 747 -74.11 -71.05 54.89
C PHE A 747 -73.27 -71.60 53.73
N SER A 748 -73.21 -72.94 53.56
CA SER A 748 -72.40 -73.60 52.53
C SER A 748 -72.81 -73.13 51.14
N THR A 749 -74.11 -73.15 50.85
CA THR A 749 -74.65 -72.68 49.56
C THR A 749 -74.33 -71.20 49.30
N SER A 750 -74.37 -70.35 50.33
CA SER A 750 -74.06 -68.93 50.21
C SER A 750 -72.58 -68.68 49.90
N TYR A 751 -71.67 -69.32 50.64
CA TYR A 751 -70.23 -69.18 50.41
C TYR A 751 -69.79 -69.82 49.08
N GLU A 752 -70.30 -71.00 48.71
CA GLU A 752 -70.06 -71.62 47.39
C GLU A 752 -70.59 -70.74 46.23
N THR A 753 -71.72 -70.06 46.42
CA THR A 753 -72.25 -69.12 45.41
C THR A 753 -71.37 -67.87 45.29
N ALA A 754 -70.84 -67.36 46.41
CA ALA A 754 -69.92 -66.23 46.41
C ALA A 754 -68.54 -66.58 45.80
N GLU A 755 -68.03 -67.78 46.09
CA GLU A 755 -66.83 -68.37 45.45
C GLU A 755 -66.99 -68.40 43.92
N GLY A 756 -68.10 -68.98 43.44
CA GLY A 756 -68.42 -69.02 42.01
C GLY A 756 -68.68 -67.65 41.35
N TYR A 757 -69.00 -66.62 42.12
CA TYR A 757 -69.07 -65.23 41.62
C TYR A 757 -67.68 -64.57 41.57
N PHE A 758 -66.83 -64.76 42.57
CA PHE A 758 -65.45 -64.28 42.56
C PHE A 758 -64.61 -64.95 41.46
N GLU A 759 -64.76 -66.26 41.24
CA GLU A 759 -64.10 -66.98 40.15
C GLU A 759 -64.46 -66.35 38.79
N ARG A 760 -65.77 -66.14 38.53
CA ARG A 760 -66.27 -65.50 37.30
C ARG A 760 -65.85 -64.04 37.17
N ALA A 761 -65.79 -63.28 38.27
CA ALA A 761 -65.28 -61.91 38.28
C ALA A 761 -63.80 -61.87 37.89
N SER A 762 -62.97 -62.75 38.48
CA SER A 762 -61.54 -62.85 38.14
C SER A 762 -61.33 -63.22 36.67
N HIS A 763 -62.13 -64.14 36.13
CA HIS A 763 -62.11 -64.51 34.71
C HIS A 763 -62.41 -63.31 33.81
N LYS A 764 -63.41 -62.49 34.16
CA LYS A 764 -63.75 -61.28 33.38
C LYS A 764 -62.69 -60.18 33.48
N TYR A 765 -62.14 -59.90 34.67
CA TYR A 765 -61.03 -58.94 34.80
C TYR A 765 -59.78 -59.37 34.01
N ARG A 766 -59.42 -60.66 34.03
CA ARG A 766 -58.30 -61.16 33.22
C ARG A 766 -58.55 -61.08 31.72
N LEU A 767 -59.78 -61.37 31.24
CA LEU A 767 -60.13 -61.15 29.83
C LEU A 767 -60.05 -59.67 29.44
N ALA A 768 -60.52 -58.77 30.31
CA ALA A 768 -60.51 -57.33 30.07
C ALA A 768 -59.07 -56.75 29.96
N GLY A 769 -58.12 -57.32 30.72
CA GLY A 769 -56.74 -56.84 30.83
C GLY A 769 -56.41 -56.22 32.20
N GLU A 770 -57.36 -56.19 33.13
CA GLU A 770 -57.24 -55.56 34.45
C GLU A 770 -56.42 -56.41 35.42
N SER A 771 -55.11 -56.45 35.20
CA SER A 771 -54.16 -57.28 35.96
C SER A 771 -54.11 -56.99 37.46
N LEU A 772 -54.47 -55.78 37.90
CA LEU A 772 -54.54 -55.42 39.32
C LEU A 772 -55.83 -55.97 39.94
N LEU A 773 -57.00 -55.59 39.40
CA LEU A 773 -58.30 -56.06 39.88
C LEU A 773 -58.43 -57.59 39.82
N TYR A 774 -57.85 -58.23 38.80
CA TYR A 774 -57.73 -59.68 38.72
C TYR A 774 -56.97 -60.28 39.91
N ARG A 775 -55.79 -59.74 40.25
CA ARG A 775 -54.98 -60.25 41.37
C ARG A 775 -55.64 -60.03 42.72
N ASP A 776 -56.27 -58.88 42.92
CA ASP A 776 -57.00 -58.56 44.15
C ASP A 776 -58.19 -59.52 44.32
N THR A 777 -58.97 -59.74 43.26
CA THR A 777 -60.12 -60.67 43.27
C THR A 777 -59.68 -62.13 43.50
N ILE A 778 -58.53 -62.55 42.96
CA ILE A 778 -57.93 -63.87 43.23
C ILE A 778 -57.44 -63.99 44.68
N SER A 779 -57.01 -62.89 45.32
CA SER A 779 -56.65 -62.88 46.73
C SER A 779 -57.89 -63.05 47.61
N GLU A 780 -58.95 -62.28 47.33
CA GLU A 780 -60.23 -62.34 48.06
C GLU A 780 -60.90 -63.71 47.93
N LEU A 781 -60.86 -64.33 46.74
CA LEU A 781 -61.32 -65.71 46.52
C LEU A 781 -60.61 -66.71 47.46
N LYS A 782 -59.28 -66.63 47.57
CA LYS A 782 -58.50 -67.51 48.46
C LYS A 782 -58.73 -67.24 49.94
N GLU A 783 -58.95 -65.97 50.30
CA GLU A 783 -59.33 -65.61 51.67
C GLU A 783 -60.72 -66.18 52.02
N LEU A 784 -61.66 -66.15 51.06
CA LEU A 784 -62.99 -66.76 51.21
C LEU A 784 -62.92 -68.30 51.36
N GLU A 785 -62.18 -68.98 50.48
CA GLU A 785 -61.94 -70.43 50.56
C GLU A 785 -61.36 -70.82 51.93
N ALA A 786 -60.39 -70.05 52.42
CA ALA A 786 -59.75 -70.26 53.72
C ALA A 786 -60.69 -69.97 54.90
N GLU A 787 -61.51 -68.91 54.81
CA GLU A 787 -62.54 -68.58 55.80
C GLU A 787 -63.60 -69.70 55.88
N MET A 788 -64.14 -70.13 54.73
CA MET A 788 -65.11 -71.22 54.64
C MET A 788 -64.56 -72.50 55.26
N SER A 789 -63.36 -72.92 54.86
CA SER A 789 -62.67 -74.09 55.41
C SER A 789 -62.48 -73.99 56.93
N SER A 790 -62.11 -72.81 57.44
CA SER A 790 -61.94 -72.58 58.88
C SER A 790 -63.26 -72.65 59.64
N ILE A 791 -64.35 -72.05 59.11
CA ILE A 791 -65.69 -72.08 59.72
C ILE A 791 -66.22 -73.51 59.75
N ILE A 792 -66.11 -74.25 58.64
CA ILE A 792 -66.56 -75.65 58.55
C ILE A 792 -65.79 -76.54 59.53
N SER A 793 -64.46 -76.37 59.63
CA SER A 793 -63.64 -77.11 60.61
C SER A 793 -64.07 -76.85 62.06
N LEU A 794 -64.33 -75.58 62.40
CA LEU A 794 -64.80 -75.19 63.74
C LEU A 794 -66.24 -75.65 64.01
N PHE A 795 -67.11 -75.68 63.00
CA PHE A 795 -68.46 -76.24 63.07
C PHE A 795 -68.43 -77.74 63.42
N PHE A 796 -67.61 -78.54 62.73
CA PHE A 796 -67.45 -79.95 63.07
C PHE A 796 -66.93 -80.16 64.50
N PHE A 797 -66.00 -79.33 64.96
CA PHE A 797 -65.55 -79.35 66.36
C PHE A 797 -66.69 -78.99 67.34
N SER A 798 -67.52 -77.99 67.03
CA SER A 798 -68.70 -77.63 67.82
C SER A 798 -69.74 -78.76 67.85
N CYS A 799 -69.97 -79.45 66.73
CA CYS A 799 -70.87 -80.61 66.66
C CYS A 799 -70.38 -81.79 67.49
N ILE A 800 -69.07 -82.05 67.51
CA ILE A 800 -68.46 -83.04 68.42
C ILE A 800 -68.67 -82.62 69.88
N LEU A 801 -68.48 -81.35 70.22
CA LEU A 801 -68.71 -80.84 71.57
C LEU A 801 -70.19 -80.95 71.99
N TYR A 802 -71.13 -80.60 71.11
CA TYR A 802 -72.56 -80.79 71.34
C TYR A 802 -72.92 -82.27 71.54
N ALA A 803 -72.35 -83.18 70.75
CA ALA A 803 -72.53 -84.61 70.93
C ALA A 803 -72.00 -85.10 72.28
N ILE A 804 -70.83 -84.61 72.73
CA ILE A 804 -70.28 -84.91 74.06
C ILE A 804 -71.19 -84.39 75.18
N ILE A 805 -71.68 -83.14 75.07
CA ILE A 805 -72.60 -82.55 76.06
C ILE A 805 -73.94 -83.30 76.09
N PHE A 806 -74.47 -83.69 74.93
CA PHE A 806 -75.71 -84.46 74.81
C PHE A 806 -75.55 -85.86 75.38
N LEU A 807 -74.46 -86.57 75.07
CA LEU A 807 -74.12 -87.87 75.66
C LEU A 807 -73.92 -87.76 77.18
N TYR A 808 -73.29 -86.70 77.67
CA TYR A 808 -73.16 -86.43 79.10
C TYR A 808 -74.52 -86.19 79.76
N ALA A 809 -75.42 -85.42 79.13
CA ALA A 809 -76.77 -85.18 79.62
C ALA A 809 -77.61 -86.47 79.63
N LEU A 810 -77.56 -87.27 78.56
CA LEU A 810 -78.17 -88.60 78.48
C LEU A 810 -77.64 -89.53 79.58
N ASN A 811 -76.33 -89.62 79.74
CA ASN A 811 -75.71 -90.45 80.77
C ASN A 811 -76.12 -89.98 82.18
N ARG A 812 -76.17 -88.66 82.42
CA ARG A 812 -76.66 -88.10 83.69
C ARG A 812 -78.13 -88.43 83.95
N ILE A 813 -78.99 -88.36 82.92
CA ILE A 813 -80.39 -88.76 83.03
C ILE A 813 -80.49 -90.26 83.33
N VAL A 814 -79.84 -91.12 82.53
CA VAL A 814 -79.85 -92.58 82.70
C VAL A 814 -79.31 -93.00 84.08
N CYS A 815 -78.19 -92.44 84.55
CA CYS A 815 -77.68 -92.70 85.89
C CYS A 815 -78.64 -92.21 86.99
N GLY A 816 -79.28 -91.06 86.80
CA GLY A 816 -80.31 -90.55 87.72
C GLY A 816 -81.55 -91.44 87.79
N THR A 817 -82.02 -91.93 86.63
CA THR A 817 -83.15 -92.87 86.55
C THR A 817 -82.79 -94.25 87.11
N MET A 818 -81.55 -94.73 86.90
CA MET A 818 -81.04 -95.96 87.53
C MET A 818 -80.97 -95.85 89.06
N ALA A 819 -80.51 -94.71 89.59
CA ALA A 819 -80.51 -94.47 91.04
C ALA A 819 -81.94 -94.46 91.60
N TYR A 820 -82.87 -93.77 90.94
CA TYR A 820 -84.29 -93.77 91.30
C TYR A 820 -84.92 -95.18 91.27
N LEU A 821 -84.64 -95.97 90.22
CA LEU A 821 -85.15 -97.34 90.09
C LEU A 821 -84.61 -98.28 91.18
N LYS A 822 -83.33 -98.12 91.56
CA LYS A 822 -82.72 -98.87 92.67
C LYS A 822 -83.41 -98.55 93.99
N ASP A 823 -83.65 -97.27 94.29
CA ASP A 823 -84.39 -96.85 95.48
C ASP A 823 -85.82 -97.41 95.51
N THR A 824 -86.52 -97.48 94.36
CA THR A 824 -87.86 -98.11 94.31
C THR A 824 -87.81 -99.62 94.51
N TYR A 825 -86.79 -100.32 93.98
CA TYR A 825 -86.68 -101.78 94.12
C TYR A 825 -86.30 -102.20 95.55
N GLU A 826 -85.44 -101.45 96.23
CA GLU A 826 -85.15 -101.64 97.65
C GLU A 826 -86.39 -101.40 98.52
N ARG A 827 -87.32 -100.54 98.07
CA ARG A 827 -88.60 -100.27 98.75
C ARG A 827 -89.62 -101.42 98.56
N GLU A 828 -89.75 -101.95 97.34
CA GLU A 828 -90.65 -103.09 97.08
C GLU A 828 -90.19 -104.39 97.77
N ILE A 829 -88.89 -104.64 97.88
CA ILE A 829 -88.35 -105.77 98.67
C ILE A 829 -88.63 -105.59 100.18
N GLY A 830 -88.68 -104.34 100.67
CA GLY A 830 -89.05 -104.04 102.05
C GLY A 830 -90.50 -104.40 102.41
N ASP A 831 -91.46 -104.08 101.54
CA ASP A 831 -92.90 -104.27 101.83
C ASP A 831 -93.34 -105.75 101.77
N ILE A 832 -92.65 -106.61 101.02
CA ILE A 832 -93.00 -108.04 100.90
C ILE A 832 -92.85 -108.81 102.23
N MET A 833 -92.02 -108.32 103.16
CA MET A 833 -91.75 -108.99 104.44
C MET A 833 -92.77 -108.69 105.56
N VAL A 834 -93.70 -107.75 105.38
CA VAL A 834 -94.49 -107.18 106.50
C VAL A 834 -95.93 -107.71 106.61
N ASN A 835 -96.53 -108.21 105.52
CA ASN A 835 -97.95 -108.62 105.49
C ASN A 835 -98.18 -110.16 105.57
N ALA A 836 -97.34 -110.86 106.32
CA ALA A 836 -97.56 -112.27 106.71
C ALA A 836 -97.59 -112.40 108.24
N GLY A 837 -98.66 -111.91 108.86
CA GLY A 837 -98.93 -111.94 110.30
C GLY A 837 -100.38 -111.61 110.63
#